data_AF-M1N1S7-F1
#
_entry.id   AF-M1N1S7-F1
#
_cell.length_a   1.000
_cell.length_b   1.000
_cell.length_c   1.000
_cell.angle_alpha   90.00
_cell.angle_beta   90.00
_cell.angle_gamma   90.00
#
_symmetry.space_group_name_H-M   'P 1'
#
loop_
_entity.id
_entity.type
_entity.pdbx_description
1 polymer ?
#
loop_
_entity_poly.entity_id
_entity_poly.type
_entity_poly.pdbx_seq_one_letter_code
_entity_poly.pdbx_strand_id
1 'polypeptide(L)'
;MAFKVVSLFCGPGGIDLGLKMAGFDIIWGVDRDKSSCETHKKWSNAEIINDDINNIDIDDIPNSDIIVSSLIPPFFLSRITGEVKDINLNGTTLDIISKKMPKGCIYEGPAGLILSNKQEILKEFLNNFEKIGYRIYYQILNYKDYGIPQNKRKLVIIGIRKDINHIYEFPSIQNKNITIQEAFKGLDNKELNLDDRLSISLKDKERKKVTILDKNMISPSIALGRLPINSDIPMKEDKLFTISYQEAAIIQSFPIEFNFSGNKAIKFRQIINAFAPKLAFEIANQLKNVLDKENSLNKDILPMESYRIPKNTDTYEIRNNIKCHEEVIKLEKLMLPDRYEGLEDNREKYDITKIILPVKEGIDKILELYEEIESSNRGAFLILKGKSGCGKTTFLRTLDVFIENIEIKTIFNDIDLVESINSMQDTKKRLRVVIIEGRESLLESSSREINDSIHSINRFLRGKNGKNTLVVWPCNDKEIIDVLVDTAENIGGTALLDLDETYFEFQGPSEEFYLTIAKQTIELLNNGKTLLDFGLTDEAANSLIDKVETIGEYLKIINKVIRKNKKFVEGLVKREPCKMWIIVLAGNEPDKDVAALTKGEFLSADINRMLISTNANIVEDLKRYQDKIGILSNYFDCRIIYMPIVTTLSVIRDFADDKLEEILRKYKMSDKKDGSGVERLLNSELAKMINSDYKAQAKKGKTGPNSIDAFEKLTDIASKNDKILNKTFGKALIEASLIDEFASEGNFGAGLTRRTDLVCKTILGEIRLEFMWRKKTSQAEIANYTLTKLYNYGKAIGLLE
;
A
#
# COMPACT_ATOMS: atom_id res chain seq x y z
N MET A 1 32.04 -19.62 21.06
CA MET A 1 32.92 -18.76 20.22
C MET A 1 32.04 -17.69 19.58
N ALA A 2 32.54 -16.47 19.37
CA ALA A 2 31.81 -15.44 18.63
C ALA A 2 31.78 -15.77 17.14
N PHE A 3 30.64 -15.54 16.48
CA PHE A 3 30.52 -15.72 15.03
C PHE A 3 31.33 -14.65 14.30
N LYS A 4 32.18 -15.06 13.35
CA LYS A 4 33.05 -14.17 12.59
C LYS A 4 32.29 -13.51 11.45
N VAL A 5 32.55 -12.22 11.22
CA VAL A 5 31.85 -11.40 10.22
C VAL A 5 32.83 -10.73 9.27
N VAL A 6 32.52 -10.84 7.97
CA VAL A 6 33.12 -10.08 6.88
C VAL A 6 32.10 -9.04 6.41
N SER A 7 32.50 -7.79 6.26
CA SER A 7 31.60 -6.69 5.86
C SER A 7 32.00 -6.06 4.53
N LEU A 8 31.17 -6.27 3.51
CA LEU A 8 31.33 -5.71 2.17
C LEU A 8 30.55 -4.40 2.09
N PHE A 9 31.15 -3.36 1.48
CA PHE A 9 30.59 -2.00 1.47
C PHE A 9 30.30 -1.50 2.90
N CYS A 10 31.27 -1.69 3.80
CA CYS A 10 31.05 -1.57 5.24
C CYS A 10 30.70 -0.15 5.71
N GLY A 11 30.98 0.88 4.90
CA GLY A 11 30.78 2.28 5.27
C GLY A 11 31.41 2.62 6.64
N PRO A 12 30.80 3.49 7.46
CA PRO A 12 31.27 3.72 8.83
C PRO A 12 30.96 2.55 9.78
N GLY A 13 30.30 1.49 9.28
CA GLY A 13 29.97 0.25 9.99
C GLY A 13 28.72 0.30 10.85
N GLY A 14 27.63 0.85 10.33
CA GLY A 14 26.35 0.90 11.05
C GLY A 14 25.78 -0.49 11.38
N ILE A 15 25.80 -1.42 10.41
CA ILE A 15 25.38 -2.82 10.65
C ILE A 15 26.37 -3.51 11.58
N ASP A 16 27.65 -3.41 11.25
CA ASP A 16 28.77 -4.03 11.95
C ASP A 16 28.80 -3.66 13.44
N LEU A 17 28.48 -2.41 13.79
CA LEU A 17 28.39 -1.97 15.18
C LEU A 17 27.25 -2.69 15.92
N GLY A 18 26.08 -2.83 15.30
CA GLY A 18 24.96 -3.58 15.86
C GLY A 18 25.28 -5.07 16.05
N LEU A 19 25.99 -5.68 15.09
CA LEU A 19 26.47 -7.06 15.21
C LEU A 19 27.50 -7.22 16.33
N LYS A 20 28.46 -6.29 16.43
CA LYS A 20 29.44 -6.28 17.53
C LYS A 20 28.74 -6.16 18.88
N MET A 21 27.71 -5.32 19.01
CA MET A 21 26.90 -5.21 20.23
C MET A 21 26.15 -6.51 20.57
N ALA A 22 25.77 -7.32 19.58
CA ALA A 22 25.15 -8.64 19.78
C ALA A 22 26.19 -9.77 20.05
N GLY A 23 27.48 -9.44 20.07
CA GLY A 23 28.58 -10.35 20.38
C GLY A 23 29.16 -11.09 19.18
N PHE A 24 28.96 -10.57 17.96
CA PHE A 24 29.67 -11.04 16.77
C PHE A 24 31.07 -10.42 16.69
N ASP A 25 32.00 -11.12 16.04
CA ASP A 25 33.38 -10.67 15.86
C ASP A 25 33.59 -10.17 14.42
N ILE A 26 33.74 -8.86 14.24
CA ILE A 26 33.99 -8.27 12.93
C ILE A 26 35.48 -8.38 12.63
N ILE A 27 35.84 -9.21 11.66
CA ILE A 27 37.24 -9.57 11.40
C ILE A 27 37.83 -8.84 10.19
N TRP A 28 37.00 -8.47 9.21
CA TRP A 28 37.45 -7.88 7.96
C TRP A 28 36.34 -7.06 7.31
N GLY A 29 36.71 -6.00 6.59
CA GLY A 29 35.75 -5.24 5.79
C GLY A 29 36.39 -4.42 4.68
N VAL A 30 35.58 -4.01 3.70
CA VAL A 30 36.03 -3.23 2.55
C VAL A 30 35.01 -2.16 2.16
N ASP A 31 35.52 -0.95 1.87
CA ASP A 31 34.73 0.16 1.31
C ASP A 31 35.64 1.08 0.50
N ARG A 32 35.08 1.74 -0.52
CA ARG A 32 35.81 2.70 -1.36
C ARG A 32 35.92 4.11 -0.75
N ASP A 33 35.06 4.45 0.21
CA ASP A 33 35.07 5.75 0.87
C ASP A 33 36.10 5.75 1.99
N LYS A 34 37.25 6.38 1.71
CA LYS A 34 38.37 6.53 2.65
C LYS A 34 37.94 7.00 4.04
N SER A 35 37.07 8.02 4.12
CA SER A 35 36.64 8.57 5.41
C SER A 35 35.77 7.60 6.21
N SER A 36 34.93 6.81 5.53
CA SER A 36 34.16 5.73 6.13
C SER A 36 35.07 4.63 6.67
N CYS A 37 36.08 4.21 5.91
CA CYS A 37 37.09 3.26 6.36
C CYS A 37 37.86 3.77 7.59
N GLU A 38 38.29 5.03 7.59
CA GLU A 38 38.96 5.66 8.73
C GLU A 38 38.04 5.75 9.96
N THR A 39 36.75 5.96 9.77
CA THR A 39 35.77 5.92 10.87
C THR A 39 35.62 4.52 11.43
N HIS A 40 35.51 3.51 10.55
CA HIS A 40 35.33 2.11 10.94
C HIS A 40 36.48 1.60 11.82
N LYS A 41 37.73 1.87 11.38
CA LYS A 41 38.97 1.54 12.10
C LYS A 41 39.08 2.13 13.51
N LYS A 42 38.31 3.17 13.85
CA LYS A 42 38.37 3.80 15.19
C LYS A 42 37.68 2.99 16.28
N TRP A 43 36.71 2.15 15.91
CA TRP A 43 35.88 1.43 16.88
C TRP A 43 35.91 -0.10 16.68
N SER A 44 36.33 -0.58 15.51
CA SER A 44 36.50 -1.99 15.20
C SER A 44 37.98 -2.41 15.25
N ASN A 45 38.22 -3.69 15.55
CA ASN A 45 39.56 -4.31 15.41
C ASN A 45 39.69 -5.05 14.07
N ALA A 46 38.73 -4.85 13.16
CA ALA A 46 38.69 -5.52 11.88
C ALA A 46 39.80 -4.99 10.97
N GLU A 47 40.32 -5.84 10.09
CA GLU A 47 41.13 -5.37 8.99
C GLU A 47 40.22 -4.66 7.96
N ILE A 48 40.33 -3.34 7.88
CA ILE A 48 39.52 -2.53 6.96
C ILE A 48 40.36 -2.10 5.75
N ILE A 49 39.98 -2.62 4.60
CA ILE A 49 40.59 -2.35 3.30
C ILE A 49 39.84 -1.19 2.64
N ASN A 50 40.59 -0.18 2.19
CA ASN A 50 40.04 0.95 1.46
C ASN A 50 40.34 0.78 -0.03
N ASP A 51 39.46 0.08 -0.73
CA ASP A 51 39.58 -0.21 -2.17
C ASP A 51 38.20 -0.50 -2.78
N ASP A 52 38.13 -0.58 -4.10
CA ASP A 52 36.98 -1.14 -4.80
C ASP A 52 36.96 -2.66 -4.62
N ILE A 53 35.79 -3.23 -4.30
CA ILE A 53 35.63 -4.68 -4.13
C ILE A 53 36.08 -5.47 -5.36
N ASN A 54 35.98 -4.89 -6.57
CA ASN A 54 36.41 -5.54 -7.80
C ASN A 54 37.94 -5.68 -7.92
N ASN A 55 38.71 -4.97 -7.10
CA ASN A 55 40.17 -5.05 -7.05
C ASN A 55 40.69 -6.08 -6.04
N ILE A 56 39.80 -6.66 -5.23
CA ILE A 56 40.15 -7.61 -4.18
C ILE A 56 40.07 -9.04 -4.72
N ASP A 57 41.14 -9.82 -4.57
CA ASP A 57 41.07 -11.25 -4.84
C ASP A 57 40.16 -11.92 -3.79
N ILE A 58 39.18 -12.71 -4.25
CA ILE A 58 38.27 -13.42 -3.37
C ILE A 58 39.05 -14.35 -2.42
N ASP A 59 40.22 -14.87 -2.82
CA ASP A 59 41.05 -15.72 -1.96
C ASP A 59 41.64 -14.96 -0.75
N ASP A 60 41.87 -13.65 -0.88
CA ASP A 60 42.37 -12.80 0.21
C ASP A 60 41.29 -12.47 1.25
N ILE A 61 40.01 -12.62 0.91
CA ILE A 61 38.90 -12.40 1.85
C ILE A 61 38.87 -13.56 2.87
N PRO A 62 38.95 -13.32 4.19
CA PRO A 62 38.99 -14.41 5.16
C PRO A 62 37.66 -15.17 5.24
N ASN A 63 37.72 -16.44 5.63
CA ASN A 63 36.51 -17.23 5.91
C ASN A 63 35.77 -16.67 7.13
N SER A 64 34.44 -16.62 7.04
CA SER A 64 33.57 -16.07 8.08
C SER A 64 32.29 -16.88 8.25
N ASP A 65 31.62 -16.72 9.40
CA ASP A 65 30.29 -17.29 9.63
C ASP A 65 29.22 -16.42 8.98
N ILE A 66 29.43 -15.10 8.94
CA ILE A 66 28.49 -14.12 8.39
C ILE A 66 29.18 -13.24 7.35
N ILE A 67 28.47 -12.95 6.27
CA ILE A 67 28.82 -11.87 5.34
C ILE A 67 27.74 -10.80 5.36
N VAL A 68 28.14 -9.55 5.63
CA VAL A 68 27.28 -8.36 5.53
C VAL A 68 27.56 -7.68 4.19
N SER A 69 26.53 -7.16 3.52
CA SER A 69 26.68 -6.37 2.30
C SER A 69 25.53 -5.37 2.11
N SER A 70 25.64 -4.54 1.09
CA SER A 70 24.59 -3.62 0.64
C SER A 70 24.15 -3.98 -0.77
N LEU A 71 22.84 -4.00 -1.00
CA LEU A 71 22.27 -4.13 -2.33
C LEU A 71 22.37 -2.77 -3.02
N ILE A 72 23.30 -2.64 -3.96
CA ILE A 72 23.57 -1.40 -4.68
C ILE A 72 22.87 -1.47 -6.03
N PRO A 73 21.78 -0.71 -6.25
CA PRO A 73 21.09 -0.78 -7.53
C PRO A 73 21.94 -0.13 -8.64
N PRO A 74 22.01 -0.71 -9.85
CA PRO A 74 22.84 -0.18 -10.95
C PRO A 74 22.60 1.30 -11.25
N PHE A 75 21.35 1.77 -11.13
CA PHE A 75 21.00 3.17 -11.33
C PHE A 75 21.57 4.12 -10.27
N PHE A 76 21.78 3.68 -9.02
CA PHE A 76 22.49 4.48 -8.01
C PHE A 76 23.95 4.71 -8.43
N LEU A 77 24.57 3.71 -9.08
CA LEU A 77 25.93 3.82 -9.59
C LEU A 77 26.05 4.83 -10.73
N SER A 78 25.09 4.83 -11.67
CA SER A 78 25.03 5.79 -12.77
C SER A 78 24.92 7.25 -12.31
N ARG A 79 24.17 7.50 -11.23
CA ARG A 79 24.02 8.84 -10.62
C ARG A 79 25.29 9.35 -9.92
N ILE A 80 26.10 8.44 -9.39
CA ILE A 80 27.32 8.77 -8.63
C ILE A 80 28.53 8.93 -9.56
N THR A 81 28.61 8.10 -10.60
CA THR A 81 29.80 8.01 -11.46
C THR A 81 29.68 8.81 -12.76
N GLY A 82 28.46 9.16 -13.18
CA GLY A 82 28.23 9.86 -14.45
C GLY A 82 28.47 9.00 -15.70
N GLU A 83 28.87 7.73 -15.53
CA GLU A 83 29.08 6.75 -16.60
C GLU A 83 28.07 5.60 -16.49
N VAL A 84 27.57 5.13 -17.63
CA VAL A 84 26.87 3.84 -17.74
C VAL A 84 27.94 2.77 -17.91
N LYS A 85 28.51 2.28 -16.82
CA LYS A 85 29.26 1.02 -16.82
C LYS A 85 28.41 -0.05 -16.15
N ASP A 86 28.33 -1.22 -16.77
CA ASP A 86 27.74 -2.46 -16.25
C ASP A 86 28.59 -3.00 -15.08
N ILE A 87 28.69 -2.26 -13.98
CA ILE A 87 29.41 -2.72 -12.79
C ILE A 87 28.44 -3.58 -11.98
N ASN A 88 28.57 -4.90 -12.12
CA ASN A 88 27.75 -5.88 -11.41
C ASN A 88 28.26 -6.12 -9.97
N LEU A 89 28.15 -5.09 -9.12
CA LEU A 89 28.57 -5.17 -7.71
C LEU A 89 27.80 -6.25 -6.92
N ASN A 90 26.51 -6.42 -7.23
CA ASN A 90 25.68 -7.43 -6.58
C ASN A 90 26.10 -8.85 -7.01
N GLY A 91 26.43 -9.05 -8.29
CA GLY A 91 27.01 -10.31 -8.79
C GLY A 91 28.35 -10.63 -8.14
N THR A 92 29.26 -9.65 -8.06
CA THR A 92 30.55 -9.80 -7.37
C THR A 92 30.37 -10.25 -5.92
N THR A 93 29.38 -9.69 -5.23
CA THR A 93 29.05 -10.09 -3.86
C THR A 93 28.54 -11.53 -3.79
N LEU A 94 27.69 -11.96 -4.73
CA LEU A 94 27.22 -13.34 -4.81
C LEU A 94 28.34 -14.33 -5.16
N ASP A 95 29.31 -13.94 -5.98
CA ASP A 95 30.49 -14.76 -6.29
C ASP A 95 31.33 -14.99 -5.03
N ILE A 96 31.53 -13.95 -4.22
CA ILE A 96 32.21 -14.06 -2.91
C ILE A 96 31.44 -15.01 -1.98
N ILE A 97 30.12 -14.85 -1.86
CA ILE A 97 29.29 -15.72 -1.00
C ILE A 97 29.31 -17.16 -1.51
N SER A 98 29.20 -17.37 -2.81
CA SER A 98 29.24 -18.70 -3.44
C SER A 98 30.59 -19.40 -3.18
N LYS A 99 31.70 -18.66 -3.17
CA LYS A 99 33.03 -19.21 -2.89
C LYS A 99 33.30 -19.41 -1.39
N LYS A 100 32.87 -18.48 -0.53
CA LYS A 100 33.15 -18.52 0.92
C LYS A 100 32.11 -19.28 1.74
N MET A 101 30.91 -19.48 1.19
CA MET A 101 29.79 -20.22 1.79
C MET A 101 29.54 -19.91 3.28
N PRO A 102 29.40 -18.64 3.71
CA PRO A 102 29.09 -18.30 5.10
C PRO A 102 27.79 -18.95 5.58
N LYS A 103 27.63 -19.13 6.89
CA LYS A 103 26.39 -19.68 7.49
C LYS A 103 25.19 -18.75 7.29
N GLY A 104 25.42 -17.44 7.40
CA GLY A 104 24.38 -16.43 7.22
C GLY A 104 24.87 -15.22 6.45
N CYS A 105 23.94 -14.46 5.91
CA CYS A 105 24.22 -13.21 5.22
C CYS A 105 23.18 -12.14 5.58
N ILE A 106 23.63 -10.88 5.66
CA ILE A 106 22.76 -9.73 5.88
C ILE A 106 22.98 -8.74 4.74
N TYR A 107 21.90 -8.36 4.07
CA TYR A 107 21.90 -7.32 3.07
C TYR A 107 20.94 -6.19 3.46
N GLU A 108 21.38 -4.96 3.28
CA GLU A 108 20.50 -3.80 3.33
C GLU A 108 20.32 -3.18 1.94
N GLY A 109 19.17 -2.57 1.69
CA GLY A 109 18.94 -1.81 0.49
C GLY A 109 17.86 -0.73 0.65
N PRO A 110 17.70 0.14 -0.35
CA PRO A 110 16.61 1.10 -0.35
C PRO A 110 15.25 0.38 -0.39
N ALA A 111 14.32 0.76 0.50
CA ALA A 111 12.97 0.19 0.56
C ALA A 111 12.21 0.30 -0.77
N GLY A 112 12.58 1.28 -1.59
CA GLY A 112 12.07 1.45 -2.95
C GLY A 112 12.23 0.20 -3.82
N LEU A 113 13.22 -0.68 -3.59
CA LEU A 113 13.43 -1.87 -4.42
C LEU A 113 12.25 -2.85 -4.39
N ILE A 114 11.57 -3.01 -3.25
CA ILE A 114 10.34 -3.83 -3.16
C ILE A 114 9.12 -3.06 -3.70
N LEU A 115 9.07 -1.76 -3.42
CA LEU A 115 7.96 -0.88 -3.80
C LEU A 115 8.06 -0.42 -5.27
N SER A 116 8.94 -1.06 -6.06
CA SER A 116 9.30 -0.66 -7.42
C SER A 116 9.11 -1.74 -8.48
N ASN A 117 8.98 -1.32 -9.72
CA ASN A 117 9.15 -2.07 -10.96
C ASN A 117 10.52 -2.71 -11.13
N LYS A 118 11.46 -2.42 -10.23
CA LYS A 118 12.78 -3.05 -10.18
C LYS A 118 12.77 -4.31 -9.31
N GLN A 119 11.56 -4.83 -9.02
CA GLN A 119 11.37 -6.18 -8.50
C GLN A 119 12.10 -7.21 -9.34
N GLU A 120 12.31 -7.02 -10.65
CA GLU A 120 13.10 -7.95 -11.47
C GLU A 120 14.56 -8.04 -11.03
N ILE A 121 15.23 -6.90 -10.76
CA ILE A 121 16.61 -6.88 -10.27
C ILE A 121 16.69 -7.56 -8.89
N LEU A 122 15.73 -7.25 -8.02
CA LEU A 122 15.65 -7.88 -6.71
C LEU A 122 15.35 -9.38 -6.84
N LYS A 123 14.41 -9.79 -7.70
CA LYS A 123 14.04 -11.20 -7.95
C LYS A 123 15.20 -11.97 -8.56
N GLU A 124 15.92 -11.40 -9.52
CA GLU A 124 17.11 -12.01 -10.11
C GLU A 124 18.19 -12.21 -9.05
N PHE A 125 18.46 -11.18 -8.25
CA PHE A 125 19.39 -11.27 -7.12
C PHE A 125 18.96 -12.35 -6.14
N LEU A 126 17.69 -12.36 -5.70
CA LEU A 126 17.14 -13.37 -4.78
C LEU A 126 17.22 -14.78 -5.39
N ASN A 127 16.85 -14.96 -6.65
CA ASN A 127 16.93 -16.25 -7.34
C ASN A 127 18.37 -16.76 -7.43
N ASN A 128 19.32 -15.89 -7.80
CA ASN A 128 20.73 -16.25 -7.88
C ASN A 128 21.29 -16.59 -6.49
N PHE A 129 20.86 -15.85 -5.47
CA PHE A 129 21.23 -16.11 -4.09
C PHE A 129 20.63 -17.44 -3.56
N GLU A 130 19.41 -17.80 -3.93
CA GLU A 130 18.85 -19.12 -3.60
C GLU A 130 19.55 -20.27 -4.32
N LYS A 131 19.96 -20.05 -5.58
CA LYS A 131 20.70 -21.03 -6.40
C LYS A 131 22.06 -21.38 -5.80
N ILE A 132 22.75 -20.42 -5.19
CA ILE A 132 24.04 -20.67 -4.51
C ILE A 132 23.88 -21.32 -3.12
N GLY A 133 22.66 -21.75 -2.74
CA GLY A 133 22.47 -22.64 -1.59
C GLY A 133 21.91 -21.98 -0.33
N TYR A 134 21.23 -20.84 -0.44
CA TYR A 134 20.65 -20.11 0.71
C TYR A 134 19.12 -20.12 0.68
N ARG A 135 18.50 -20.12 1.87
CA ARG A 135 17.10 -19.74 2.08
C ARG A 135 17.06 -18.26 2.39
N ILE A 136 16.14 -17.53 1.75
CA ILE A 136 16.13 -16.08 1.84
C ILE A 136 14.87 -15.58 2.54
N TYR A 137 15.06 -14.62 3.43
CA TYR A 137 14.02 -13.90 4.16
C TYR A 137 14.21 -12.42 3.89
N TYR A 138 13.17 -11.67 3.54
CA TYR A 138 13.30 -10.24 3.33
C TYR A 138 12.06 -9.47 3.77
N GLN A 139 12.26 -8.25 4.28
CA GLN A 139 11.19 -7.39 4.74
C GLN A 139 11.59 -5.91 4.65
N ILE A 140 10.61 -5.02 4.47
CA ILE A 140 10.82 -3.59 4.69
C ILE A 140 10.64 -3.30 6.18
N LEU A 141 11.69 -2.83 6.83
CA LEU A 141 11.67 -2.43 8.23
C LEU A 141 11.69 -0.91 8.34
N ASN A 142 10.86 -0.35 9.23
CA ASN A 142 10.86 1.07 9.54
C ASN A 142 11.53 1.31 10.89
N TYR A 143 12.52 2.19 10.93
CA TYR A 143 13.33 2.44 12.11
C TYR A 143 12.51 2.83 13.35
N LYS A 144 11.46 3.62 13.17
CA LYS A 144 10.57 4.04 14.27
C LYS A 144 9.90 2.88 15.00
N ASP A 145 9.67 1.78 14.30
CA ASP A 145 9.02 0.57 14.83
C ASP A 145 9.99 -0.25 15.71
N TYR A 146 11.26 0.17 15.81
CA TYR A 146 12.32 -0.46 16.62
C TYR A 146 12.91 0.54 17.63
N GLY A 147 12.11 1.52 18.04
CA GLY A 147 12.49 2.54 19.02
C GLY A 147 13.71 3.36 18.59
N ILE A 148 13.82 3.68 17.31
CA ILE A 148 14.78 4.66 16.76
C ILE A 148 13.97 5.92 16.43
N PRO A 149 14.40 7.14 16.80
CA PRO A 149 13.62 8.36 16.66
C PRO A 149 13.59 8.88 15.20
N GLN A 150 13.41 7.99 14.23
CA GLN A 150 13.45 8.29 12.80
C GLN A 150 12.45 7.43 12.01
N ASN A 151 11.62 8.07 11.19
CA ASN A 151 10.76 7.42 10.21
C ASN A 151 11.55 7.19 8.91
N LYS A 152 12.29 6.08 8.86
CA LYS A 152 13.14 5.68 7.73
C LYS A 152 12.94 4.20 7.44
N ARG A 153 12.56 3.88 6.20
CA ARG A 153 12.31 2.51 5.74
C ARG A 153 13.53 1.97 4.98
N LYS A 154 13.93 0.75 5.29
CA LYS A 154 14.99 0.01 4.60
C LYS A 154 14.52 -1.39 4.23
N LEU A 155 14.93 -1.88 3.07
CA LEU A 155 14.85 -3.30 2.73
C LEU A 155 15.96 -4.02 3.48
N VAL A 156 15.61 -5.08 4.20
CA VAL A 156 16.56 -6.00 4.82
C VAL A 156 16.34 -7.39 4.22
N ILE A 157 17.42 -8.02 3.77
CA ILE A 157 17.42 -9.39 3.23
C ILE A 157 18.39 -10.22 4.09
N ILE A 158 17.94 -11.38 4.54
CA ILE A 158 18.68 -12.34 5.34
C ILE A 158 18.78 -13.63 4.54
N GLY A 159 20.00 -14.08 4.27
CA GLY A 159 20.27 -15.38 3.67
C GLY A 159 20.75 -16.34 4.76
N ILE A 160 20.14 -17.52 4.87
CA ILE A 160 20.58 -18.60 5.75
C ILE A 160 20.96 -19.80 4.89
N ARG A 161 22.15 -20.36 5.08
CA ARG A 161 22.60 -21.50 4.27
C ARG A 161 21.65 -22.69 4.45
N LYS A 162 21.31 -23.39 3.36
CA LYS A 162 20.21 -24.39 3.31
C LYS A 162 20.42 -25.61 4.20
N ASP A 163 21.64 -25.87 4.67
CA ASP A 163 21.97 -26.93 5.63
C ASP A 163 21.56 -26.58 7.07
N ILE A 164 21.39 -25.30 7.39
CA ILE A 164 20.99 -24.82 8.72
C ILE A 164 19.49 -25.00 8.87
N ASN A 165 19.03 -25.97 9.66
CA ASN A 165 17.63 -26.38 9.71
C ASN A 165 16.75 -25.55 10.67
N HIS A 166 16.86 -24.22 10.60
CA HIS A 166 16.05 -23.28 11.39
C HIS A 166 15.46 -22.19 10.51
N ILE A 167 14.26 -21.75 10.84
CA ILE A 167 13.58 -20.64 10.16
C ILE A 167 14.01 -19.34 10.83
N TYR A 168 14.42 -18.36 10.03
CA TYR A 168 14.67 -17.01 10.52
C TYR A 168 13.37 -16.22 10.54
N GLU A 169 13.16 -15.47 11.62
CA GLU A 169 12.06 -14.51 11.77
C GLU A 169 12.64 -13.13 12.04
N PHE A 170 12.05 -12.10 11.43
CA PHE A 170 12.46 -10.71 11.70
C PHE A 170 12.09 -10.31 13.13
N PRO A 171 12.85 -9.38 13.75
CA PRO A 171 12.53 -8.91 15.09
C PRO A 171 11.13 -8.29 15.13
N SER A 172 10.40 -8.55 16.22
CA SER A 172 9.07 -8.00 16.46
C SER A 172 9.12 -6.48 16.64
N ILE A 173 8.03 -5.83 16.26
CA ILE A 173 7.87 -4.38 16.40
C ILE A 173 7.88 -4.03 17.89
N GLN A 174 8.74 -3.06 18.25
CA GLN A 174 8.73 -2.42 19.56
C GLN A 174 7.70 -1.28 19.47
N ASN A 175 6.51 -1.44 20.06
CA ASN A 175 5.40 -0.45 20.05
C ASN A 175 5.72 0.84 20.85
N LYS A 176 6.94 1.37 20.73
CA LYS A 176 7.44 2.55 21.42
C LYS A 176 8.05 3.51 20.42
N ASN A 177 7.25 4.51 20.04
CA ASN A 177 7.73 5.65 19.26
C ASN A 177 8.58 6.55 20.16
N ILE A 178 9.84 6.76 19.79
CA ILE A 178 10.75 7.68 20.49
C ILE A 178 10.81 8.99 19.70
N THR A 179 10.56 10.11 20.37
CA THR A 179 10.68 11.46 19.80
C THR A 179 12.14 11.93 19.77
N ILE A 180 12.44 12.97 18.98
CA ILE A 180 13.78 13.59 18.99
C ILE A 180 14.14 14.11 20.39
N GLN A 181 13.19 14.71 21.10
CA GLN A 181 13.38 15.25 22.44
C GLN A 181 13.75 14.15 23.44
N GLU A 182 13.06 13.00 23.38
CA GLU A 182 13.37 11.85 24.24
C GLU A 182 14.75 11.27 23.92
N ALA A 183 15.13 11.22 22.65
CA ALA A 183 16.45 10.75 22.24
C ALA A 183 17.60 11.65 22.73
N PHE A 184 17.33 12.95 22.93
CA PHE A 184 18.30 13.92 23.45
C PHE A 184 18.19 14.12 24.96
N LYS A 185 17.24 13.46 25.63
CA LYS A 185 16.99 13.67 27.06
C LYS A 185 18.21 13.27 27.89
N GLY A 186 18.68 14.20 28.71
CA GLY A 186 19.83 13.99 29.61
C GLY A 186 21.18 14.26 28.97
N LEU A 187 21.24 14.71 27.71
CA LEU A 187 22.48 15.10 27.04
C LEU A 187 22.72 16.60 27.13
N ASP A 188 23.97 16.99 27.38
CA ASP A 188 24.38 18.39 27.43
C ASP A 188 24.76 18.97 26.04
N ASN A 189 25.00 20.28 25.98
CA ASN A 189 25.32 20.96 24.71
C ASN A 189 26.65 20.49 24.09
N LYS A 190 27.59 20.03 24.90
CA LYS A 190 28.90 19.55 24.47
C LYS A 190 28.76 18.14 23.87
N GLU A 191 27.98 17.28 24.51
CA GLU A 191 27.62 15.94 24.03
C GLU A 191 26.79 16.00 22.75
N LEU A 192 25.93 17.01 22.58
CA LEU A 192 25.20 17.24 21.33
C LEU A 192 26.01 18.00 20.28
N ASN A 193 27.22 18.45 20.62
CA ASN A 193 28.10 19.25 19.78
C ASN A 193 27.36 20.42 19.08
N LEU A 194 26.68 21.25 19.86
CA LEU A 194 25.81 22.30 19.32
C LEU A 194 26.55 23.40 18.56
N ASP A 195 27.85 23.59 18.82
CA ASP A 195 28.70 24.54 18.10
C ASP A 195 28.85 24.19 16.61
N ASP A 196 28.55 22.93 16.24
CA ASP A 196 28.58 22.46 14.86
C ASP A 196 27.32 22.78 14.06
N ARG A 197 26.27 23.31 14.72
CA ARG A 197 25.05 23.73 14.04
C ARG A 197 25.33 24.94 13.15
N LEU A 198 24.75 24.93 11.94
CA LEU A 198 24.80 26.08 11.06
C LEU A 198 23.57 26.96 11.27
N SER A 199 23.77 28.27 11.31
CA SER A 199 22.67 29.22 11.24
C SER A 199 22.14 29.36 9.81
N ILE A 200 20.83 29.33 9.65
CA ILE A 200 20.09 29.57 8.41
C ILE A 200 19.23 30.83 8.63
N SER A 201 19.28 31.79 7.71
CA SER A 201 18.43 32.99 7.79
C SER A 201 16.96 32.62 7.56
N LEU A 202 16.04 33.23 8.31
CA LEU A 202 14.60 33.09 8.06
C LEU A 202 14.18 33.54 6.64
N LYS A 203 14.93 34.43 5.99
CA LYS A 203 14.69 34.81 4.58
C LYS A 203 15.00 33.67 3.59
N ASP A 204 15.94 32.79 3.93
CA ASP A 204 16.25 31.59 3.14
C ASP A 204 15.23 30.47 3.40
N LYS A 205 14.62 30.42 4.59
CA LYS A 205 13.51 29.51 4.92
C LYS A 205 12.31 29.73 4.01
N GLU A 206 11.91 30.99 3.79
CA GLU A 206 10.79 31.33 2.91
C GLU A 206 11.07 31.04 1.43
N ARG A 207 12.33 31.21 1.00
CA ARG A 207 12.76 30.91 -0.38
C ARG A 207 12.95 29.43 -0.67
N LYS A 208 13.38 28.61 0.29
CA LYS A 208 13.76 27.18 0.09
C LYS A 208 12.80 26.15 0.70
N LYS A 209 11.68 26.56 1.32
CA LYS A 209 10.68 25.68 1.96
C LYS A 209 11.31 24.57 2.82
N VAL A 210 12.26 24.94 3.67
CA VAL A 210 13.05 23.99 4.45
C VAL A 210 12.20 23.33 5.54
N THR A 211 12.17 22.00 5.61
CA THR A 211 11.51 21.23 6.68
C THR A 211 12.22 21.47 8.01
N ILE A 212 11.47 21.93 9.02
CA ILE A 212 11.98 22.08 10.38
C ILE A 212 11.62 20.84 11.19
N LEU A 213 12.61 20.29 11.88
CA LEU A 213 12.42 19.23 12.86
C LEU A 213 11.73 19.78 14.10
N ASP A 214 10.55 19.24 14.39
CA ASP A 214 9.91 19.38 15.69
C ASP A 214 10.50 18.35 16.65
N LYS A 215 11.10 18.83 17.74
CA LYS A 215 11.71 17.96 18.77
C LYS A 215 10.69 17.01 19.39
N ASN A 216 9.42 17.40 19.43
CA ASN A 216 8.33 16.59 19.99
C ASN A 216 7.84 15.49 19.03
N MET A 217 8.37 15.43 17.81
CA MET A 217 8.01 14.44 16.81
C MET A 217 9.15 13.44 16.55
N ILE A 218 8.80 12.36 15.86
CA ILE A 218 9.77 11.43 15.27
C ILE A 218 10.43 12.13 14.09
N SER A 219 11.75 12.03 13.96
CA SER A 219 12.46 12.64 12.83
C SER A 219 12.01 12.01 11.50
N PRO A 220 11.76 12.77 10.43
CA PRO A 220 11.74 12.21 9.08
C PRO A 220 13.11 11.62 8.72
N SER A 221 13.21 10.89 7.60
CA SER A 221 14.51 10.46 7.09
C SER A 221 15.43 11.67 6.89
N ILE A 222 16.58 11.68 7.56
CA ILE A 222 17.58 12.74 7.40
C ILE A 222 18.17 12.61 6.00
N ALA A 223 18.09 13.67 5.19
CA ALA A 223 18.66 13.74 3.85
C ALA A 223 19.95 14.59 3.85
N LEU A 224 20.71 14.59 2.73
CA LEU A 224 21.98 15.32 2.60
C LEU A 224 21.87 16.84 2.89
N GLY A 225 20.67 17.42 2.83
CA GLY A 225 20.39 18.76 3.32
C GLY A 225 20.14 18.76 4.82
N ARG A 226 21.10 19.29 5.59
CA ARG A 226 21.01 19.45 7.05
C ARG A 226 19.64 20.03 7.44
N LEU A 227 18.88 19.32 8.27
CA LEU A 227 17.55 19.75 8.65
C LEU A 227 17.63 20.79 9.79
N PRO A 228 17.03 21.99 9.66
CA PRO A 228 16.84 22.90 10.78
C PRO A 228 15.99 22.25 11.88
N ILE A 229 16.27 22.55 13.14
CA ILE A 229 15.56 22.04 14.31
C ILE A 229 15.05 23.18 15.18
N ASN A 230 13.85 23.04 15.75
CA ASN A 230 13.33 24.00 16.72
C ASN A 230 14.24 24.01 17.96
N SER A 231 14.92 25.14 18.22
CA SER A 231 15.80 25.31 19.38
C SER A 231 15.09 25.96 20.56
N ASP A 232 15.43 25.54 21.79
CA ASP A 232 14.95 26.17 23.03
C ASP A 232 15.65 27.51 23.34
N ILE A 233 16.62 27.90 22.49
CA ILE A 233 17.26 29.20 22.53
C ILE A 233 16.22 30.24 22.07
N PRO A 234 15.93 31.29 22.85
CA PRO A 234 15.04 32.36 22.42
C PRO A 234 15.45 32.86 21.04
N MET A 235 14.52 32.99 20.10
CA MET A 235 14.71 33.61 18.78
C MET A 235 15.12 35.08 18.96
N LYS A 236 16.36 35.32 19.37
CA LYS A 236 16.89 36.66 19.62
C LYS A 236 17.40 37.34 18.35
N GLU A 237 17.55 36.59 17.27
CA GLU A 237 17.93 37.07 15.94
C GLU A 237 17.29 36.12 14.92
N ASP A 238 16.72 36.61 13.81
CA ASP A 238 16.00 35.87 12.74
C ASP A 238 16.77 34.69 12.08
N LYS A 239 17.17 33.70 12.86
CA LYS A 239 18.06 32.58 12.50
C LYS A 239 17.48 31.27 13.03
N LEU A 240 17.49 30.25 12.17
CA LEU A 240 17.26 28.85 12.52
C LEU A 240 18.59 28.12 12.60
N PHE A 241 18.69 27.06 13.39
CA PHE A 241 19.90 26.24 13.45
C PHE A 241 19.66 24.85 12.87
N THR A 242 20.58 24.35 12.05
CA THR A 242 20.60 22.94 11.64
C THR A 242 20.84 22.03 12.83
N ILE A 243 20.50 20.74 12.74
CA ILE A 243 21.08 19.74 13.64
C ILE A 243 22.61 19.68 13.46
N SER A 244 23.33 19.29 14.52
CA SER A 244 24.74 18.91 14.48
C SER A 244 24.91 17.49 13.91
N TYR A 245 26.14 17.10 13.57
CA TYR A 245 26.38 15.72 13.14
C TYR A 245 26.13 14.74 14.29
N GLN A 246 26.37 15.16 15.53
CA GLN A 246 26.20 14.32 16.70
C GLN A 246 24.72 14.07 17.00
N GLU A 247 23.89 15.09 16.83
CA GLU A 247 22.43 14.97 16.86
C GLU A 247 21.92 14.02 15.77
N ALA A 248 22.45 14.14 14.55
CA ALA A 248 22.10 13.21 13.47
C ALA A 248 22.52 11.77 13.79
N ALA A 249 23.71 11.58 14.39
CA ALA A 249 24.22 10.27 14.78
C ALA A 249 23.31 9.62 15.84
N ILE A 250 22.91 10.36 16.87
CA ILE A 250 21.99 9.91 17.92
C ILE A 250 20.63 9.56 17.32
N ILE A 251 20.08 10.40 16.42
CA ILE A 251 18.81 10.09 15.73
C ILE A 251 18.92 8.78 14.93
N GLN A 252 20.08 8.52 14.32
CA GLN A 252 20.40 7.31 13.57
C GLN A 252 20.77 6.11 14.49
N SER A 253 20.69 6.27 15.82
CA SER A 253 21.02 5.29 16.87
C SER A 253 22.50 4.92 17.03
N PHE A 254 23.43 5.78 16.60
CA PHE A 254 24.84 5.64 16.98
C PHE A 254 25.05 6.01 18.45
N PRO A 255 26.02 5.36 19.13
CA PRO A 255 26.45 5.77 20.47
C PRO A 255 26.95 7.22 20.50
N ILE A 256 26.75 7.90 21.63
CA ILE A 256 27.15 9.31 21.80
C ILE A 256 28.66 9.49 21.60
N GLU A 257 29.46 8.53 22.05
CA GLU A 257 30.93 8.58 21.93
C GLU A 257 31.44 8.18 20.53
N PHE A 258 30.56 7.92 19.58
CA PHE A 258 30.95 7.44 18.25
C PHE A 258 31.60 8.55 17.43
N ASN A 259 32.88 8.32 17.08
CA ASN A 259 33.73 9.34 16.47
C ASN A 259 33.90 9.17 14.95
N PHE A 260 33.19 9.99 14.17
CA PHE A 260 33.32 10.03 12.71
C PHE A 260 34.59 10.77 12.25
N SER A 261 35.24 10.26 11.21
CA SER A 261 36.37 10.86 10.49
C SER A 261 35.91 11.81 9.37
N GLY A 262 36.80 12.72 8.98
CA GLY A 262 36.55 13.71 7.93
C GLY A 262 35.92 15.03 8.42
N ASN A 263 35.70 15.94 7.48
CA ASN A 263 35.06 17.23 7.76
C ASN A 263 33.56 17.06 8.06
N LYS A 264 32.91 18.13 8.55
CA LYS A 264 31.48 18.09 8.95
C LYS A 264 30.56 17.51 7.88
N ALA A 265 30.73 17.88 6.60
CA ALA A 265 29.89 17.39 5.51
C ALA A 265 30.08 15.88 5.28
N ILE A 266 31.33 15.42 5.35
CA ILE A 266 31.68 14.00 5.22
C ILE A 266 31.11 13.19 6.40
N LYS A 267 31.14 13.70 7.63
CA LYS A 267 30.51 13.06 8.81
C LYS A 267 29.00 12.88 8.61
N PHE A 268 28.29 13.94 8.19
CA PHE A 268 26.86 13.85 7.90
C PHE A 268 26.53 12.82 6.81
N ARG A 269 27.29 12.80 5.72
CA ARG A 269 27.11 11.84 4.63
C ARG A 269 27.24 10.40 5.12
N GLN A 270 28.24 10.12 5.96
CA GLN A 270 28.42 8.81 6.60
C GLN A 270 27.18 8.41 7.42
N ILE A 271 26.69 9.29 8.29
CA ILE A 271 25.54 9.04 9.17
C ILE A 271 24.27 8.78 8.36
N ILE A 272 23.98 9.61 7.35
CA ILE A 272 22.75 9.53 6.56
C ILE A 272 22.68 8.25 5.73
N ASN A 273 23.83 7.80 5.22
CA ASN A 273 23.91 6.58 4.41
C ASN A 273 23.97 5.31 5.26
N ALA A 274 24.39 5.40 6.52
CA ALA A 274 24.51 4.24 7.40
C ALA A 274 23.16 3.60 7.76
N PHE A 275 23.20 2.28 7.94
CA PHE A 275 22.14 1.53 8.61
C PHE A 275 22.13 1.86 10.12
N ALA A 276 20.97 1.83 10.76
CA ALA A 276 20.86 2.14 12.20
C ALA A 276 21.44 1.00 13.06
N PRO A 277 22.46 1.26 13.91
CA PRO A 277 23.07 0.22 14.75
C PRO A 277 22.08 -0.52 15.65
N LYS A 278 21.09 0.19 16.21
CA LYS A 278 20.08 -0.44 17.07
C LYS A 278 19.24 -1.48 16.32
N LEU A 279 18.80 -1.19 15.09
CA LEU A 279 18.05 -2.17 14.30
C LEU A 279 18.93 -3.34 13.86
N ALA A 280 20.19 -3.06 13.52
CA ALA A 280 21.16 -4.12 13.20
C ALA A 280 21.39 -5.05 14.41
N PHE A 281 21.43 -4.53 15.63
CA PHE A 281 21.49 -5.32 16.85
C PHE A 281 20.28 -6.26 17.02
N GLU A 282 19.06 -5.76 16.80
CA GLU A 282 17.85 -6.61 16.88
C GLU A 282 17.84 -7.73 15.83
N ILE A 283 18.26 -7.41 14.60
CA ILE A 283 18.43 -8.40 13.52
C ILE A 283 19.50 -9.44 13.90
N ALA A 284 20.63 -8.98 14.44
CA ALA A 284 21.73 -9.84 14.84
C ALA A 284 21.34 -10.82 15.95
N ASN A 285 20.49 -10.40 16.90
CA ASN A 285 19.96 -11.30 17.94
C ASN A 285 19.09 -12.42 17.34
N GLN A 286 18.23 -12.10 16.38
CA GLN A 286 17.44 -13.13 15.69
C GLN A 286 18.33 -14.09 14.89
N LEU A 287 19.35 -13.56 14.21
CA LEU A 287 20.30 -14.37 13.46
C LEU A 287 21.10 -15.30 14.37
N LYS A 288 21.57 -14.78 15.51
CA LYS A 288 22.27 -15.57 16.53
C LYS A 288 21.40 -16.70 17.07
N ASN A 289 20.12 -16.46 17.33
CA ASN A 289 19.18 -17.50 17.78
C ASN A 289 19.03 -18.65 16.76
N VAL A 290 19.05 -18.35 15.46
CA VAL A 290 18.99 -19.36 14.39
C VAL A 290 20.28 -20.20 14.36
N LEU A 291 21.44 -19.55 14.47
CA LEU A 291 22.74 -20.20 14.37
C LEU A 291 23.14 -20.97 15.65
N ASP A 292 22.75 -20.49 16.83
CA ASP A 292 23.03 -21.17 18.09
C ASP A 292 22.18 -22.45 18.25
N LYS A 293 20.95 -22.47 17.72
CA LYS A 293 20.11 -23.66 17.69
C LYS A 293 20.63 -24.74 16.73
N GLU A 294 21.47 -24.40 15.75
CA GLU A 294 22.17 -25.39 14.92
C GLU A 294 23.21 -26.15 15.75
N ASN A 295 23.96 -25.44 16.59
CA ASN A 295 25.03 -26.02 17.42
C ASN A 295 24.49 -27.02 18.48
N SER A 296 23.22 -26.95 18.85
CA SER A 296 22.59 -27.88 19.80
C SER A 296 22.06 -29.18 19.17
N LEU A 297 22.00 -29.29 17.84
CA LEU A 297 21.35 -30.39 17.11
C LEU A 297 22.31 -31.41 16.48
N ASN A 298 23.63 -31.27 16.64
CA ASN A 298 24.62 -32.24 16.15
C ASN A 298 24.74 -33.50 17.05
N LYS A 299 23.60 -34.09 17.46
CA LYS A 299 23.53 -35.48 17.93
C LYS A 299 22.38 -36.19 17.22
N ASP A 300 22.80 -37.10 16.34
CA ASP A 300 22.07 -38.21 15.72
C ASP A 300 20.94 -37.87 14.73
N ILE A 301 21.21 -38.24 13.47
CA ILE A 301 20.32 -38.16 12.31
C ILE A 301 19.48 -39.44 12.23
N LEU A 302 18.19 -39.33 11.85
CA LEU A 302 17.43 -40.17 10.88
C LEU A 302 15.94 -39.72 10.83
N PRO A 303 15.15 -40.07 9.79
CA PRO A 303 15.00 -39.40 8.50
C PRO A 303 13.65 -38.65 8.33
N MET A 304 13.52 -37.91 7.22
CA MET A 304 12.27 -37.30 6.73
C MET A 304 11.16 -38.36 6.57
N GLU A 305 10.16 -38.36 7.46
CA GLU A 305 8.75 -38.74 7.22
C GLU A 305 7.98 -38.84 8.55
N SER A 306 7.66 -37.69 9.18
CA SER A 306 6.53 -37.52 10.10
C SER A 306 6.70 -36.23 10.89
N TYR A 307 5.98 -35.16 10.57
CA TYR A 307 5.53 -34.21 11.59
C TYR A 307 4.32 -33.43 11.07
N ARG A 308 3.15 -33.78 11.61
CA ARG A 308 1.93 -32.99 11.57
C ARG A 308 2.09 -31.85 12.57
N ILE A 309 1.85 -30.62 12.15
CA ILE A 309 1.84 -29.45 13.03
C ILE A 309 0.55 -29.49 13.88
N PRO A 310 0.62 -29.34 15.21
CA PRO A 310 -0.56 -29.16 16.04
C PRO A 310 -1.23 -27.81 15.74
N LYS A 311 -2.55 -27.84 15.54
CA LYS A 311 -3.40 -26.66 15.53
C LYS A 311 -3.54 -26.11 16.96
N ASN A 312 -2.99 -24.92 17.20
CA ASN A 312 -3.61 -23.81 17.93
C ASN A 312 -2.55 -22.83 18.44
N THR A 313 -2.44 -21.70 17.75
CA THR A 313 -2.45 -20.33 18.32
C THR A 313 -2.41 -19.35 17.14
N ASP A 314 -3.41 -18.47 17.13
CA ASP A 314 -3.71 -17.39 16.19
C ASP A 314 -2.55 -16.89 15.32
N THR A 315 -2.54 -17.35 14.07
CA THR A 315 -1.74 -16.80 12.96
C THR A 315 -2.54 -16.96 11.67
N TYR A 316 -3.56 -16.12 11.49
CA TYR A 316 -4.18 -15.94 10.17
C TYR A 316 -3.51 -14.76 9.44
N GLU A 317 -3.17 -15.01 8.17
CA GLU A 317 -2.76 -14.04 7.14
C GLU A 317 -1.28 -13.69 6.87
N ILE A 318 -0.30 -14.62 6.87
CA ILE A 318 0.90 -14.45 6.01
C ILE A 318 1.40 -15.79 5.41
N ARG A 319 0.49 -16.67 4.98
CA ARG A 319 0.86 -17.89 4.24
C ARG A 319 0.00 -18.09 3.01
N ASN A 320 0.13 -17.19 2.04
CA ASN A 320 -0.23 -17.44 0.65
C ASN A 320 0.42 -16.38 -0.24
N ASN A 321 1.66 -16.61 -0.69
CA ASN A 321 2.21 -16.04 -1.93
C ASN A 321 3.53 -16.73 -2.36
N ILE A 322 3.55 -18.07 -2.34
CA ILE A 322 4.51 -18.83 -3.14
C ILE A 322 3.73 -19.55 -4.24
N LYS A 323 3.63 -18.89 -5.39
CA LYS A 323 3.58 -19.54 -6.71
C LYS A 323 4.34 -18.65 -7.68
N CYS A 324 5.35 -19.25 -8.33
CA CYS A 324 5.93 -18.77 -9.58
C CYS A 324 4.81 -18.36 -10.55
N HIS A 325 5.01 -17.30 -11.34
CA HIS A 325 4.60 -17.16 -12.75
C HIS A 325 4.68 -15.68 -13.19
N GLU A 326 5.33 -15.48 -14.35
CA GLU A 326 5.13 -14.44 -15.38
C GLU A 326 4.32 -13.20 -14.96
N GLU A 327 4.96 -12.03 -14.84
CA GLU A 327 4.26 -10.77 -14.55
C GLU A 327 3.62 -10.16 -15.80
N VAL A 328 2.46 -10.75 -16.11
CA VAL A 328 1.28 -10.07 -16.67
C VAL A 328 0.89 -8.94 -15.70
N ILE A 329 0.57 -7.72 -16.18
CA ILE A 329 -0.05 -6.65 -15.37
C ILE A 329 -1.13 -7.27 -14.49
N LYS A 330 -0.90 -7.33 -13.18
CA LYS A 330 -1.92 -7.78 -12.24
C LYS A 330 -2.95 -6.66 -12.10
N LEU A 331 -4.04 -6.78 -12.87
CA LEU A 331 -5.28 -6.04 -12.62
C LEU A 331 -5.60 -6.12 -11.13
N GLU A 332 -5.85 -4.97 -10.51
CA GLU A 332 -6.19 -4.87 -9.08
C GLU A 332 -7.23 -5.94 -8.71
N LYS A 333 -7.04 -6.56 -7.54
CA LYS A 333 -7.94 -7.59 -7.05
C LYS A 333 -9.29 -6.92 -6.72
N LEU A 334 -10.29 -7.15 -7.57
CA LEU A 334 -11.67 -6.77 -7.26
C LEU A 334 -12.06 -7.37 -5.90
N MET A 335 -12.47 -6.49 -5.00
CA MET A 335 -13.11 -6.83 -3.74
C MET A 335 -14.62 -6.61 -3.89
N LEU A 336 -15.35 -7.70 -4.07
CA LEU A 336 -16.80 -7.71 -4.00
C LEU A 336 -17.19 -8.99 -3.27
N PRO A 337 -17.37 -8.96 -1.95
CA PRO A 337 -17.81 -10.14 -1.23
C PRO A 337 -19.27 -10.44 -1.57
N ASP A 338 -19.61 -11.71 -1.56
CA ASP A 338 -20.98 -12.19 -1.74
C ASP A 338 -21.74 -12.30 -0.41
N ARG A 339 -21.06 -12.06 0.71
CA ARG A 339 -21.63 -12.03 2.06
C ARG A 339 -20.98 -10.96 2.92
N TYR A 340 -21.70 -10.54 3.96
CA TYR A 340 -21.26 -9.46 4.83
C TYR A 340 -20.05 -9.84 5.71
N GLU A 341 -19.92 -11.10 6.08
CA GLU A 341 -18.79 -11.58 6.88
C GLU A 341 -17.47 -11.34 6.15
N GLY A 342 -17.49 -11.37 4.80
CA GLY A 342 -16.36 -11.01 3.96
C GLY A 342 -15.96 -9.52 4.01
N LEU A 343 -16.72 -8.68 4.72
CA LEU A 343 -16.45 -7.26 4.97
C LEU A 343 -15.92 -7.00 6.38
N GLU A 344 -16.02 -7.95 7.31
CA GLU A 344 -15.73 -7.74 8.74
C GLU A 344 -14.27 -7.42 9.01
N ASP A 345 -13.37 -8.12 8.33
CA ASP A 345 -11.92 -7.86 8.40
C ASP A 345 -11.55 -6.44 7.94
N ASN A 346 -12.48 -5.72 7.29
CA ASN A 346 -12.27 -4.38 6.76
C ASN A 346 -13.13 -3.30 7.45
N ARG A 347 -13.85 -3.61 8.54
CA ARG A 347 -14.68 -2.65 9.30
C ARG A 347 -13.89 -1.44 9.81
N GLU A 348 -12.61 -1.62 10.15
CA GLU A 348 -11.74 -0.52 10.59
C GLU A 348 -11.26 0.39 9.45
N LYS A 349 -11.28 -0.12 8.21
CA LYS A 349 -10.75 0.57 7.03
C LYS A 349 -11.83 1.31 6.24
N TYR A 350 -13.04 0.77 6.18
CA TYR A 350 -14.13 1.32 5.41
C TYR A 350 -15.35 1.58 6.29
N ASP A 351 -16.03 2.69 6.02
CA ASP A 351 -17.32 3.00 6.61
C ASP A 351 -18.43 2.15 5.97
N ILE A 352 -18.52 0.91 6.43
CA ILE A 352 -19.49 -0.09 5.97
C ILE A 352 -20.95 0.31 6.19
N THR A 353 -21.23 1.31 7.03
CA THR A 353 -22.60 1.81 7.22
C THR A 353 -23.17 2.39 5.92
N LYS A 354 -22.30 2.83 5.01
CA LYS A 354 -22.69 3.38 3.70
C LYS A 354 -23.26 2.35 2.71
N ILE A 355 -23.09 1.05 2.98
CA ILE A 355 -23.51 -0.04 2.09
C ILE A 355 -24.61 -0.92 2.71
N ILE A 356 -24.90 -0.75 4.00
CA ILE A 356 -25.95 -1.52 4.68
C ILE A 356 -27.26 -0.72 4.60
N LEU A 357 -28.28 -1.31 4.01
CA LEU A 357 -29.61 -0.71 3.95
C LEU A 357 -30.51 -1.25 5.07
N PRO A 358 -31.39 -0.41 5.65
CA PRO A 358 -32.35 -0.86 6.64
C PRO A 358 -33.39 -1.79 6.01
N VAL A 359 -33.63 -2.94 6.62
CA VAL A 359 -34.74 -3.84 6.27
C VAL A 359 -35.89 -3.54 7.23
N LYS A 360 -36.80 -2.63 6.84
CA LYS A 360 -37.83 -2.05 7.71
C LYS A 360 -38.66 -3.11 8.44
N GLU A 361 -39.19 -4.10 7.72
CA GLU A 361 -40.01 -5.17 8.31
C GLU A 361 -39.26 -5.92 9.42
N GLY A 362 -37.97 -6.18 9.23
CA GLY A 362 -37.14 -6.79 10.27
C GLY A 362 -36.91 -5.85 11.45
N ILE A 363 -36.64 -4.57 11.21
CA ILE A 363 -36.46 -3.57 12.28
C ILE A 363 -37.75 -3.45 13.11
N ASP A 364 -38.89 -3.34 12.44
CA ASP A 364 -40.20 -3.20 13.06
C ASP A 364 -40.50 -4.44 13.93
N LYS A 365 -40.19 -5.66 13.47
CA LYS A 365 -40.35 -6.88 14.28
C LYS A 365 -39.44 -6.90 15.51
N ILE A 366 -38.19 -6.44 15.40
CA ILE A 366 -37.28 -6.34 16.55
C ILE A 366 -37.79 -5.31 17.58
N LEU A 367 -38.35 -4.18 17.11
CA LEU A 367 -38.93 -3.16 17.98
C LEU A 367 -40.24 -3.63 18.65
N GLU A 368 -41.08 -4.36 17.94
CA GLU A 368 -42.28 -5.01 18.48
C GLU A 368 -41.92 -5.97 19.63
N LEU A 369 -40.97 -6.89 19.40
CA LEU A 369 -40.49 -7.81 20.43
C LEU A 369 -39.82 -7.08 21.59
N TYR A 370 -39.17 -5.96 21.32
CA TYR A 370 -38.60 -5.12 22.37
C TYR A 370 -39.67 -4.54 23.31
N GLU A 371 -40.79 -4.05 22.76
CA GLU A 371 -41.92 -3.56 23.55
C GLU A 371 -42.58 -4.69 24.37
N GLU A 372 -42.65 -5.91 23.83
CA GLU A 372 -43.10 -7.09 24.57
C GLU A 372 -42.15 -7.43 25.74
N ILE A 373 -40.84 -7.41 25.50
CA ILE A 373 -39.81 -7.65 26.53
C ILE A 373 -39.94 -6.65 27.68
N GLU A 374 -40.10 -5.35 27.37
CA GLU A 374 -40.28 -4.30 28.38
C GLU A 374 -41.57 -4.48 29.20
N SER A 375 -42.69 -4.78 28.55
CA SER A 375 -43.99 -4.90 29.20
C SER A 375 -44.12 -6.18 30.04
N SER A 376 -43.51 -7.28 29.59
CA SER A 376 -43.57 -8.59 30.25
C SER A 376 -42.46 -8.83 31.28
N ASN A 377 -41.40 -8.00 31.28
CA ASN A 377 -40.25 -8.09 32.18
C ASN A 377 -39.54 -9.46 32.14
N ARG A 378 -39.51 -10.06 30.94
CA ARG A 378 -38.82 -11.30 30.57
C ARG A 378 -38.18 -11.12 29.19
N GLY A 379 -37.13 -11.88 28.91
CA GLY A 379 -36.57 -11.91 27.56
C GLY A 379 -37.44 -12.69 26.57
N ALA A 380 -37.16 -12.55 25.28
CA ALA A 380 -37.86 -13.22 24.19
C ALA A 380 -36.92 -14.09 23.33
N PHE A 381 -37.50 -15.07 22.65
CA PHE A 381 -36.81 -15.94 21.70
C PHE A 381 -37.42 -15.79 20.31
N LEU A 382 -36.60 -15.52 19.31
CA LEU A 382 -37.01 -15.32 17.92
C LEU A 382 -36.34 -16.35 17.01
N ILE A 383 -37.15 -17.15 16.33
CA ILE A 383 -36.69 -17.98 15.22
C ILE A 383 -36.78 -17.12 13.95
N LEU A 384 -35.62 -16.90 13.30
CA LEU A 384 -35.52 -16.04 12.12
C LEU A 384 -35.32 -16.90 10.86
N LYS A 385 -36.40 -17.14 10.12
CA LYS A 385 -36.37 -17.90 8.86
C LYS A 385 -35.93 -17.00 7.71
N GLY A 386 -35.05 -17.49 6.85
CA GLY A 386 -34.81 -16.82 5.57
C GLY A 386 -33.90 -17.64 4.68
N LYS A 387 -33.97 -17.44 3.35
CA LYS A 387 -33.10 -18.16 2.41
C LYS A 387 -31.62 -17.87 2.69
N SER A 388 -30.73 -18.82 2.41
CA SER A 388 -29.30 -18.57 2.51
C SER A 388 -28.90 -17.44 1.55
N GLY A 389 -28.27 -16.38 2.07
CA GLY A 389 -27.84 -15.23 1.26
C GLY A 389 -28.82 -14.07 1.19
N CYS A 390 -29.99 -14.13 1.86
CA CYS A 390 -30.89 -12.97 1.95
C CYS A 390 -30.40 -11.85 2.90
N GLY A 391 -29.37 -12.13 3.72
CA GLY A 391 -28.73 -11.14 4.58
C GLY A 391 -29.15 -11.16 6.05
N LYS A 392 -29.64 -12.30 6.58
CA LYS A 392 -30.01 -12.47 8.00
C LYS A 392 -28.88 -12.04 8.95
N THR A 393 -27.69 -12.64 8.80
CA THR A 393 -26.52 -12.34 9.64
C THR A 393 -26.10 -10.89 9.51
N THR A 394 -26.07 -10.35 8.28
CA THR A 394 -25.83 -8.93 8.01
C THR A 394 -26.77 -8.04 8.81
N PHE A 395 -28.08 -8.30 8.70
CA PHE A 395 -29.11 -7.53 9.37
C PHE A 395 -28.93 -7.56 10.89
N LEU A 396 -28.80 -8.75 11.48
CA LEU A 396 -28.68 -8.91 12.94
C LEU A 396 -27.41 -8.26 13.51
N ARG A 397 -26.27 -8.42 12.83
CA ARG A 397 -24.96 -7.90 13.29
C ARG A 397 -24.77 -6.39 13.04
N THR A 398 -25.74 -5.74 12.41
CA THR A 398 -25.72 -4.31 12.10
C THR A 398 -26.92 -3.57 12.67
N LEU A 399 -27.71 -4.22 13.54
CA LEU A 399 -28.85 -3.58 14.21
C LEU A 399 -28.46 -2.32 14.98
N ASP A 400 -27.22 -2.25 15.49
CA ASP A 400 -26.67 -1.12 16.24
C ASP A 400 -26.46 0.14 15.38
N VAL A 401 -26.50 -0.01 14.05
CA VAL A 401 -26.53 1.11 13.10
C VAL A 401 -27.91 1.77 13.05
N PHE A 402 -28.98 1.01 13.31
CA PHE A 402 -30.37 1.46 13.13
C PHE A 402 -31.12 1.70 14.44
N ILE A 403 -30.72 0.99 15.51
CA ILE A 403 -31.36 1.04 16.82
C ILE A 403 -30.32 1.50 17.85
N GLU A 404 -30.59 2.63 18.49
CA GLU A 404 -29.68 3.17 19.49
C GLU A 404 -29.71 2.38 20.80
N ASN A 405 -28.58 2.40 21.51
CA ASN A 405 -28.43 1.86 22.86
C ASN A 405 -28.73 0.35 22.98
N ILE A 406 -28.42 -0.43 21.94
CA ILE A 406 -28.46 -1.90 21.99
C ILE A 406 -27.07 -2.52 22.22
N GLU A 407 -27.05 -3.76 22.71
CA GLU A 407 -25.87 -4.63 22.78
C GLU A 407 -26.08 -5.80 21.81
N ILE A 408 -25.12 -6.06 20.92
CA ILE A 408 -25.15 -7.25 20.05
C ILE A 408 -24.11 -8.24 20.57
N LYS A 409 -24.51 -9.49 20.80
CA LYS A 409 -23.63 -10.62 21.08
C LYS A 409 -23.88 -11.74 20.09
N THR A 410 -22.82 -12.42 19.67
CA THR A 410 -22.90 -13.55 18.74
C THR A 410 -22.27 -14.77 19.40
N ILE A 411 -22.97 -15.90 19.38
CA ILE A 411 -22.50 -17.20 19.85
C ILE A 411 -22.30 -18.06 18.60
N PHE A 412 -21.04 -18.23 18.21
CA PHE A 412 -20.66 -19.04 17.06
C PHE A 412 -20.79 -20.54 17.36
N ASN A 413 -20.69 -21.37 16.32
CA ASN A 413 -20.91 -22.81 16.42
C ASN A 413 -19.76 -23.57 17.10
N ASP A 414 -18.56 -22.98 17.14
CA ASP A 414 -17.37 -23.48 17.80
C ASP A 414 -17.36 -23.22 19.32
N ILE A 415 -18.33 -22.45 19.83
CA ILE A 415 -18.50 -22.14 21.25
C ILE A 415 -19.70 -22.91 21.81
N ASP A 416 -19.58 -23.45 23.02
CA ASP A 416 -20.69 -24.10 23.71
C ASP A 416 -21.83 -23.09 24.01
N LEU A 417 -23.00 -23.35 23.44
CA LEU A 417 -24.16 -22.46 23.53
C LEU A 417 -24.73 -22.40 24.95
N VAL A 418 -24.78 -23.54 25.64
CA VAL A 418 -25.37 -23.66 26.98
C VAL A 418 -24.50 -22.93 28.00
N GLU A 419 -23.19 -23.14 27.97
CA GLU A 419 -22.22 -22.45 28.83
C GLU A 419 -22.21 -20.94 28.56
N SER A 420 -22.25 -20.54 27.27
CA SER A 420 -22.30 -19.14 26.88
C SER A 420 -23.54 -18.44 27.44
N ILE A 421 -24.73 -19.04 27.30
CA ILE A 421 -25.97 -18.47 27.82
C ILE A 421 -25.96 -18.40 29.35
N ASN A 422 -25.54 -19.48 30.02
CA ASN A 422 -25.54 -19.54 31.48
C ASN A 422 -24.54 -18.59 32.15
N SER A 423 -23.45 -18.24 31.46
CA SER A 423 -22.43 -17.30 31.97
C SER A 423 -22.79 -15.82 31.73
N MET A 424 -23.85 -15.52 30.98
CA MET A 424 -24.23 -14.13 30.67
C MET A 424 -24.70 -13.36 31.91
N GLN A 425 -24.09 -12.20 32.10
CA GLN A 425 -24.47 -11.23 33.12
C GLN A 425 -25.57 -10.28 32.61
N ASP A 426 -26.11 -9.46 33.52
CA ASP A 426 -27.09 -8.44 33.20
C ASP A 426 -26.54 -7.39 32.23
N THR A 427 -27.37 -6.92 31.29
CA THR A 427 -26.97 -5.90 30.32
C THR A 427 -27.18 -4.50 30.89
N LYS A 428 -26.28 -3.57 30.54
CA LYS A 428 -26.44 -2.13 30.85
C LYS A 428 -27.11 -1.36 29.71
N LYS A 429 -27.38 -2.03 28.59
CA LYS A 429 -28.01 -1.46 27.40
C LYS A 429 -29.52 -1.62 27.49
N ARG A 430 -30.22 -0.88 26.64
CA ARG A 430 -31.69 -0.91 26.56
C ARG A 430 -32.17 -2.31 26.15
N LEU A 431 -31.54 -2.88 25.14
CA LEU A 431 -31.78 -4.24 24.66
C LEU A 431 -30.45 -4.94 24.42
N ARG A 432 -30.35 -6.22 24.76
CA ARG A 432 -29.31 -7.12 24.26
C ARG A 432 -29.89 -8.08 23.22
N VAL A 433 -29.30 -8.14 22.04
CA VAL A 433 -29.60 -9.14 21.01
C VAL A 433 -28.50 -10.20 21.03
N VAL A 434 -28.86 -11.45 21.28
CA VAL A 434 -27.94 -12.61 21.26
C VAL A 434 -28.23 -13.45 20.04
N ILE A 435 -27.26 -13.57 19.13
CA ILE A 435 -27.39 -14.27 17.86
C ILE A 435 -26.75 -15.65 17.99
N ILE A 436 -27.47 -16.72 17.62
CA ILE A 436 -26.97 -18.10 17.59
C ILE A 436 -26.52 -18.41 16.15
N GLU A 437 -25.24 -18.27 15.87
CA GLU A 437 -24.70 -18.34 14.50
C GLU A 437 -24.16 -19.75 14.18
N GLY A 438 -24.29 -20.17 12.91
CA GLY A 438 -23.68 -21.41 12.40
C GLY A 438 -24.35 -22.70 12.86
N ARG A 439 -25.63 -22.61 13.26
CA ARG A 439 -26.50 -23.74 13.63
C ARG A 439 -27.83 -23.65 12.86
N GLU A 440 -27.73 -23.46 11.55
CA GLU A 440 -28.84 -23.03 10.69
C GLU A 440 -29.52 -24.19 9.96
N SER A 441 -29.00 -25.42 10.13
CA SER A 441 -29.50 -26.66 9.53
C SER A 441 -29.36 -27.87 10.48
N LEU A 442 -30.21 -28.90 10.32
CA LEU A 442 -30.19 -30.11 11.16
C LEU A 442 -28.94 -30.98 11.00
N LEU A 443 -28.17 -30.81 9.93
CA LEU A 443 -26.90 -31.52 9.75
C LEU A 443 -25.81 -31.09 10.75
N GLU A 444 -25.99 -29.92 11.36
CA GLU A 444 -25.00 -29.27 12.22
C GLU A 444 -25.30 -29.46 13.72
N SER A 445 -26.43 -30.07 14.10
CA SER A 445 -26.83 -30.19 15.51
C SER A 445 -27.67 -31.43 15.76
N SER A 446 -27.35 -32.19 16.81
CA SER A 446 -28.16 -33.33 17.24
C SER A 446 -29.44 -32.87 17.95
N SER A 447 -30.52 -33.66 17.85
CA SER A 447 -31.80 -33.35 18.54
C SER A 447 -31.65 -33.20 20.05
N ARG A 448 -30.65 -33.84 20.66
CA ARG A 448 -30.34 -33.69 22.09
C ARG A 448 -29.74 -32.32 22.40
N GLU A 449 -28.80 -31.86 21.60
CA GLU A 449 -28.18 -30.53 21.76
C GLU A 449 -29.19 -29.40 21.58
N ILE A 450 -30.13 -29.53 20.63
CA ILE A 450 -31.20 -28.55 20.43
C ILE A 450 -32.10 -28.48 21.67
N ASN A 451 -32.52 -29.63 22.21
CA ASN A 451 -33.30 -29.68 23.44
C ASN A 451 -32.59 -29.02 24.62
N ASP A 452 -31.33 -29.38 24.87
CA ASP A 452 -30.53 -28.81 25.96
C ASP A 452 -30.35 -27.29 25.78
N SER A 453 -30.17 -26.84 24.54
CA SER A 453 -30.04 -25.42 24.19
C SER A 453 -31.31 -24.63 24.44
N ILE A 454 -32.47 -25.10 23.94
CA ILE A 454 -33.77 -24.45 24.14
C ILE A 454 -34.14 -24.41 25.64
N HIS A 455 -33.87 -25.49 26.38
CA HIS A 455 -34.03 -25.50 27.84
C HIS A 455 -33.18 -24.41 28.52
N SER A 456 -31.92 -24.27 28.13
CA SER A 456 -31.02 -23.25 28.67
C SER A 456 -31.48 -21.84 28.32
N ILE A 457 -31.90 -21.61 27.07
CA ILE A 457 -32.46 -20.33 26.59
C ILE A 457 -33.69 -19.95 27.42
N ASN A 458 -34.68 -20.83 27.53
CA ASN A 458 -35.92 -20.56 28.28
C ASN A 458 -35.65 -20.23 29.76
N ARG A 459 -34.75 -20.99 30.40
CA ARG A 459 -34.35 -20.71 31.79
C ARG A 459 -33.70 -19.35 31.94
N PHE A 460 -32.83 -18.99 31.00
CA PHE A 460 -32.11 -17.72 30.99
C PHE A 460 -33.04 -16.51 30.79
N LEU A 461 -33.93 -16.57 29.79
CA LEU A 461 -34.86 -15.48 29.46
C LEU A 461 -35.84 -15.17 30.59
N ARG A 462 -36.20 -16.17 31.42
CA ARG A 462 -37.00 -16.00 32.65
C ARG A 462 -36.18 -15.51 33.85
N GLY A 463 -34.87 -15.64 33.80
CA GLY A 463 -33.95 -15.24 34.87
C GLY A 463 -33.69 -13.73 34.87
N LYS A 464 -33.13 -13.23 35.99
CA LYS A 464 -32.80 -11.80 36.15
C LYS A 464 -31.94 -11.26 34.99
N ASN A 465 -30.94 -12.03 34.58
CA ASN A 465 -29.98 -11.62 33.57
C ASN A 465 -30.54 -11.63 32.14
N GLY A 466 -31.66 -12.30 31.88
CA GLY A 466 -32.27 -12.41 30.55
C GLY A 466 -33.38 -11.40 30.26
N LYS A 467 -33.78 -10.58 31.25
CA LYS A 467 -34.98 -9.73 31.18
C LYS A 467 -34.99 -8.68 30.07
N ASN A 468 -33.83 -8.18 29.66
CA ASN A 468 -33.70 -7.22 28.55
C ASN A 468 -32.99 -7.86 27.37
N THR A 469 -33.31 -9.13 27.06
CA THR A 469 -32.61 -9.91 26.04
C THR A 469 -33.54 -10.54 25.03
N LEU A 470 -33.21 -10.34 23.77
CA LEU A 470 -33.76 -11.07 22.64
C LEU A 470 -32.72 -12.08 22.16
N VAL A 471 -33.02 -13.38 22.24
CA VAL A 471 -32.20 -14.43 21.63
C VAL A 471 -32.76 -14.72 20.25
N VAL A 472 -31.92 -14.63 19.21
CA VAL A 472 -32.31 -14.85 17.81
C VAL A 472 -31.58 -16.07 17.25
N TRP A 473 -32.35 -17.01 16.68
CA TRP A 473 -31.83 -18.20 16.02
C TRP A 473 -32.12 -18.16 14.51
N PRO A 474 -31.16 -17.73 13.66
CA PRO A 474 -31.30 -17.76 12.21
C PRO A 474 -31.37 -19.19 11.66
N CYS A 475 -32.30 -19.42 10.72
CA CYS A 475 -32.55 -20.72 10.10
C CYS A 475 -32.68 -20.60 8.58
N ASN A 476 -32.25 -21.63 7.83
CA ASN A 476 -32.27 -21.65 6.37
C ASN A 476 -33.36 -22.54 5.75
N ASP A 477 -33.74 -23.62 6.45
CA ASP A 477 -34.71 -24.60 5.96
C ASP A 477 -35.86 -24.79 6.96
N LYS A 478 -36.92 -25.47 6.50
CA LYS A 478 -38.12 -25.70 7.29
C LYS A 478 -37.92 -26.79 8.34
N GLU A 479 -37.03 -27.76 8.10
CA GLU A 479 -36.88 -28.92 8.98
C GLU A 479 -36.31 -28.51 10.34
N ILE A 480 -35.28 -27.65 10.38
CA ILE A 480 -34.76 -27.14 11.66
C ILE A 480 -35.78 -26.26 12.38
N ILE A 481 -36.58 -25.51 11.63
CA ILE A 481 -37.62 -24.65 12.20
C ILE A 481 -38.69 -25.49 12.88
N ASP A 482 -39.20 -26.52 12.19
CA ASP A 482 -40.20 -27.43 12.75
C ASP A 482 -39.66 -28.08 14.04
N VAL A 483 -38.40 -28.51 14.05
CA VAL A 483 -37.75 -29.06 15.26
C VAL A 483 -37.61 -28.02 16.38
N LEU A 484 -37.19 -26.78 16.07
CA LEU A 484 -37.05 -25.71 17.06
C LEU A 484 -38.40 -25.29 17.64
N VAL A 485 -39.43 -25.19 16.80
CA VAL A 485 -40.80 -24.85 17.20
C VAL A 485 -41.38 -25.94 18.09
N ASP A 486 -41.36 -27.21 17.64
CA ASP A 486 -41.85 -28.36 18.42
C ASP A 486 -41.14 -28.44 19.78
N THR A 487 -39.82 -28.22 19.80
CA THR A 487 -39.03 -28.25 21.02
C THR A 487 -39.38 -27.09 21.95
N ALA A 488 -39.52 -25.88 21.41
CA ALA A 488 -39.88 -24.69 22.18
C ALA A 488 -41.30 -24.79 22.77
N GLU A 489 -42.27 -25.31 22.01
CA GLU A 489 -43.63 -25.55 22.47
C GLU A 489 -43.68 -26.58 23.61
N ASN A 490 -42.94 -27.69 23.47
CA ASN A 490 -42.88 -28.74 24.50
C ASN A 490 -42.25 -28.24 25.82
N ILE A 491 -41.26 -27.34 25.74
CA ILE A 491 -40.49 -26.88 26.91
C ILE A 491 -41.12 -25.64 27.57
N GLY A 492 -41.60 -24.70 26.78
CA GLY A 492 -42.01 -23.37 27.23
C GLY A 492 -43.46 -23.01 26.93
N GLY A 493 -44.16 -23.79 26.10
CA GLY A 493 -45.47 -23.45 25.55
C GLY A 493 -45.45 -22.11 24.80
N THR A 494 -46.61 -21.46 24.74
CA THR A 494 -46.81 -20.11 24.17
C THR A 494 -46.16 -18.99 24.98
N ALA A 495 -45.37 -19.31 26.00
CA ALA A 495 -44.64 -18.34 26.80
C ALA A 495 -43.19 -18.14 26.32
N LEU A 496 -42.69 -18.99 25.42
CA LEU A 496 -41.35 -18.87 24.84
C LEU A 496 -41.38 -18.39 23.39
N LEU A 497 -42.41 -18.77 22.65
CA LEU A 497 -42.74 -18.28 21.32
C LEU A 497 -44.04 -17.48 21.38
N ASP A 498 -44.19 -16.50 20.50
CA ASP A 498 -45.40 -15.66 20.39
C ASP A 498 -46.62 -16.52 20.00
N LEU A 499 -47.82 -16.10 20.43
CA LEU A 499 -49.08 -16.83 20.24
C LEU A 499 -49.53 -16.89 18.77
N ASP A 500 -49.16 -15.86 17.99
CA ASP A 500 -49.67 -15.66 16.62
C ASP A 500 -48.61 -15.95 15.53
N GLU A 501 -47.31 -15.88 15.84
CA GLU A 501 -46.20 -16.15 14.90
C GLU A 501 -45.05 -16.95 15.56
N THR A 502 -44.88 -18.23 15.17
CA THR A 502 -43.83 -19.10 15.74
C THR A 502 -42.43 -18.82 15.18
N TYR A 503 -42.32 -18.13 14.04
CA TYR A 503 -41.06 -17.66 13.45
C TYR A 503 -41.33 -16.43 12.57
N PHE A 504 -40.29 -15.60 12.35
CA PHE A 504 -40.36 -14.45 11.44
C PHE A 504 -39.66 -14.78 10.11
N GLU A 505 -40.32 -14.50 8.98
CA GLU A 505 -39.77 -14.72 7.64
C GLU A 505 -39.05 -13.47 7.11
N PHE A 506 -37.73 -13.53 7.09
CA PHE A 506 -36.85 -12.47 6.66
C PHE A 506 -36.45 -12.62 5.18
N GLN A 507 -36.93 -11.68 4.36
CA GLN A 507 -36.66 -11.67 2.92
C GLN A 507 -35.39 -10.88 2.53
N GLY A 508 -34.87 -10.04 3.44
CA GLY A 508 -33.73 -9.16 3.16
C GLY A 508 -34.13 -7.83 2.50
N PRO A 509 -33.17 -7.11 1.90
CA PRO A 509 -33.49 -5.87 1.19
C PRO A 509 -34.35 -6.15 -0.05
N SER A 510 -35.19 -5.18 -0.43
CA SER A 510 -35.97 -5.24 -1.67
C SER A 510 -35.06 -5.31 -2.91
N GLU A 511 -35.49 -6.05 -3.93
CA GLU A 511 -34.76 -6.27 -5.19
C GLU A 511 -34.39 -4.96 -5.89
N GLU A 512 -35.22 -3.91 -5.75
CA GLU A 512 -34.95 -2.58 -6.31
C GLU A 512 -33.63 -1.97 -5.81
N PHE A 513 -33.15 -2.40 -4.64
CA PHE A 513 -31.91 -1.92 -4.05
C PHE A 513 -30.69 -2.78 -4.42
N TYR A 514 -30.84 -3.92 -5.09
CA TYR A 514 -29.74 -4.86 -5.34
C TYR A 514 -28.63 -4.22 -6.16
N LEU A 515 -28.98 -3.53 -7.26
CA LEU A 515 -28.01 -2.80 -8.07
C LEU A 515 -27.29 -1.73 -7.25
N THR A 516 -28.03 -0.97 -6.43
CA THR A 516 -27.47 0.09 -5.60
C THR A 516 -26.47 -0.45 -4.58
N ILE A 517 -26.83 -1.54 -3.87
CA ILE A 517 -25.95 -2.22 -2.92
C ILE A 517 -24.67 -2.69 -3.63
N ALA A 518 -24.79 -3.34 -4.80
CA ALA A 518 -23.62 -3.80 -5.56
C ALA A 518 -22.71 -2.63 -5.97
N LYS A 519 -23.29 -1.53 -6.47
CA LYS A 519 -22.54 -0.33 -6.87
C LYS A 519 -21.79 0.29 -5.71
N GLN A 520 -22.48 0.53 -4.58
CA GLN A 520 -21.86 1.14 -3.40
C GLN A 520 -20.78 0.22 -2.79
N THR A 521 -21.01 -1.10 -2.81
CA THR A 521 -20.03 -2.08 -2.34
C THR A 521 -18.76 -2.05 -3.18
N ILE A 522 -18.89 -2.03 -4.52
CA ILE A 522 -17.72 -1.93 -5.42
C ILE A 522 -17.01 -0.59 -5.22
N GLU A 523 -17.74 0.51 -5.17
CA GLU A 523 -17.17 1.85 -5.02
C GLU A 523 -16.37 1.96 -3.71
N LEU A 524 -16.95 1.51 -2.60
CA LEU A 524 -16.32 1.56 -1.28
C LEU A 524 -15.05 0.70 -1.21
N LEU A 525 -15.10 -0.54 -1.72
CA LEU A 525 -14.02 -1.51 -1.56
C LEU A 525 -12.93 -1.43 -2.64
N ASN A 526 -13.17 -0.72 -3.74
CA ASN A 526 -12.28 -0.70 -4.91
C ASN A 526 -11.88 0.72 -5.31
N ASN A 527 -11.58 1.59 -4.34
CA ASN A 527 -11.05 2.95 -4.58
C ASN A 527 -11.93 3.82 -5.51
N GLY A 528 -13.25 3.72 -5.39
CA GLY A 528 -14.18 4.50 -6.19
C GLY A 528 -14.46 3.93 -7.59
N LYS A 529 -14.06 2.69 -7.88
CA LYS A 529 -14.41 2.01 -9.14
C LYS A 529 -15.90 1.72 -9.22
N THR A 530 -16.40 1.63 -10.45
CA THR A 530 -17.80 1.34 -10.78
C THR A 530 -17.92 -0.02 -11.47
N LEU A 531 -19.14 -0.56 -11.58
CA LEU A 531 -19.42 -1.77 -12.36
C LEU A 531 -18.89 -1.69 -13.80
N LEU A 532 -18.96 -0.50 -14.41
CA LEU A 532 -18.50 -0.30 -15.78
C LEU A 532 -16.98 -0.47 -15.92
N ASP A 533 -16.18 -0.12 -14.91
CA ASP A 533 -14.71 -0.37 -14.93
C ASP A 533 -14.38 -1.86 -15.03
N PHE A 534 -15.34 -2.71 -14.66
CA PHE A 534 -15.26 -4.15 -14.76
C PHE A 534 -16.04 -4.71 -15.97
N GLY A 535 -16.50 -3.84 -16.86
CA GLY A 535 -17.20 -4.19 -18.10
C GLY A 535 -18.64 -4.62 -17.91
N LEU A 536 -19.31 -4.10 -16.88
CA LEU A 536 -20.72 -4.36 -16.64
C LEU A 536 -21.50 -3.05 -16.61
N THR A 537 -22.42 -2.87 -17.56
CA THR A 537 -23.31 -1.69 -17.60
C THR A 537 -24.42 -1.83 -16.55
N ASP A 538 -24.99 -0.70 -16.13
CA ASP A 538 -26.11 -0.70 -15.18
C ASP A 538 -27.34 -1.44 -15.75
N GLU A 539 -27.60 -1.32 -17.06
CA GLU A 539 -28.66 -2.05 -17.77
C GLU A 539 -28.45 -3.57 -17.71
N ALA A 540 -27.23 -4.03 -18.00
CA ALA A 540 -26.89 -5.44 -17.93
C ALA A 540 -26.94 -5.96 -16.48
N ALA A 541 -26.47 -5.17 -15.51
CA ALA A 541 -26.53 -5.52 -14.10
C ALA A 541 -27.98 -5.60 -13.58
N ASN A 542 -28.87 -4.72 -14.02
CA ASN A 542 -30.30 -4.76 -13.69
C ASN A 542 -30.97 -6.02 -14.25
N SER A 543 -30.66 -6.42 -15.48
CA SER A 543 -31.22 -7.65 -16.10
C SER A 543 -30.84 -8.97 -15.39
N LEU A 544 -29.93 -8.90 -14.42
CA LEU A 544 -29.51 -10.06 -13.62
C LEU A 544 -30.34 -10.22 -12.35
N ILE A 545 -31.12 -9.21 -11.95
CA ILE A 545 -31.98 -9.24 -10.76
C ILE A 545 -33.07 -10.31 -10.94
N ASP A 546 -33.70 -10.37 -12.12
CA ASP A 546 -34.75 -11.35 -12.45
C ASP A 546 -34.29 -12.83 -12.41
N LYS A 547 -33.01 -13.10 -12.19
CA LYS A 547 -32.39 -14.45 -12.23
C LYS A 547 -32.02 -14.99 -10.86
N VAL A 548 -32.31 -14.24 -9.80
CA VAL A 548 -31.86 -14.54 -8.43
C VAL A 548 -33.00 -14.29 -7.45
N GLU A 549 -32.96 -14.97 -6.32
CA GLU A 549 -33.96 -14.80 -5.27
C GLU A 549 -33.42 -14.04 -4.05
N THR A 550 -32.10 -13.84 -3.99
CA THR A 550 -31.44 -13.19 -2.85
C THR A 550 -30.31 -12.25 -3.28
N ILE A 551 -30.03 -11.25 -2.45
CA ILE A 551 -28.90 -10.32 -2.65
C ILE A 551 -27.55 -11.06 -2.74
N GLY A 552 -27.35 -12.12 -1.94
CA GLY A 552 -26.13 -12.93 -1.99
C GLY A 552 -25.95 -13.64 -3.33
N GLU A 553 -27.03 -14.17 -3.92
CA GLU A 553 -27.00 -14.74 -5.27
C GLU A 553 -26.73 -13.68 -6.33
N TYR A 554 -27.36 -12.50 -6.20
CA TYR A 554 -27.10 -11.37 -7.09
C TYR A 554 -25.61 -11.00 -7.13
N LEU A 555 -25.01 -10.78 -5.95
CA LEU A 555 -23.58 -10.44 -5.82
C LEU A 555 -22.67 -11.56 -6.36
N LYS A 556 -23.05 -12.84 -6.21
CA LYS A 556 -22.34 -13.97 -6.84
C LYS A 556 -22.38 -13.93 -8.36
N ILE A 557 -23.54 -13.64 -8.95
CA ILE A 557 -23.67 -13.54 -10.41
C ILE A 557 -22.88 -12.35 -10.94
N ILE A 558 -22.96 -11.18 -10.29
CA ILE A 558 -22.15 -10.00 -10.65
C ILE A 558 -20.66 -10.37 -10.62
N ASN A 559 -20.19 -10.98 -9.53
CA ASN A 559 -18.81 -11.47 -9.41
C ASN A 559 -18.43 -12.44 -10.53
N LYS A 560 -19.32 -13.35 -10.92
CA LYS A 560 -19.09 -14.31 -12.00
C LYS A 560 -18.89 -13.59 -13.35
N VAL A 561 -19.73 -12.59 -13.65
CA VAL A 561 -19.61 -11.78 -14.87
C VAL A 561 -18.30 -11.01 -14.87
N ILE A 562 -17.96 -10.33 -13.77
CA ILE A 562 -16.72 -9.58 -13.66
C ILE A 562 -15.50 -10.49 -13.77
N ARG A 563 -15.50 -11.68 -13.15
CA ARG A 563 -14.41 -12.65 -13.29
C ARG A 563 -14.23 -13.11 -14.74
N LYS A 564 -15.32 -13.28 -15.49
CA LYS A 564 -15.27 -13.61 -16.93
C LYS A 564 -14.62 -12.46 -17.71
N ASN A 565 -15.05 -11.23 -17.46
CA ASN A 565 -14.47 -10.03 -18.09
C ASN A 565 -12.99 -9.89 -17.72
N LYS A 566 -12.61 -10.11 -16.47
CA LYS A 566 -11.21 -10.09 -16.01
C LYS A 566 -10.35 -11.09 -16.77
N LYS A 567 -10.80 -12.35 -16.90
CA LYS A 567 -10.07 -13.38 -17.68
C LYS A 567 -9.88 -12.96 -19.14
N PHE A 568 -10.90 -12.34 -19.71
CA PHE A 568 -10.83 -11.80 -21.06
C PHE A 568 -9.77 -10.69 -21.18
N VAL A 569 -9.72 -9.77 -20.20
CA VAL A 569 -8.68 -8.71 -20.14
C VAL A 569 -7.29 -9.28 -19.88
N GLU A 570 -7.13 -10.26 -18.99
CA GLU A 570 -5.85 -10.96 -18.76
C GLU A 570 -5.28 -11.57 -20.06
N GLY A 571 -6.16 -12.02 -20.96
CA GLY A 571 -5.76 -12.45 -22.31
C GLY A 571 -5.22 -11.33 -23.20
N LEU A 572 -5.68 -10.09 -23.00
CA LEU A 572 -5.20 -8.89 -23.70
C LEU A 572 -3.89 -8.35 -23.10
N VAL A 573 -3.73 -8.41 -21.77
CA VAL A 573 -2.50 -7.99 -21.05
C VAL A 573 -1.24 -8.64 -21.62
N LYS A 574 -1.34 -9.89 -22.08
CA LYS A 574 -0.22 -10.63 -22.69
C LYS A 574 0.27 -10.02 -24.01
N ARG A 575 -0.53 -9.16 -24.67
CA ARG A 575 -0.18 -8.55 -25.96
C ARG A 575 0.64 -7.29 -25.80
N GLU A 576 0.26 -6.38 -24.89
CA GLU A 576 0.99 -5.13 -24.66
C GLU A 576 0.63 -4.50 -23.30
N PRO A 577 1.50 -4.63 -22.28
CA PRO A 577 1.26 -4.06 -20.97
C PRO A 577 1.59 -2.56 -20.95
N CYS A 578 0.58 -1.67 -20.95
CA CYS A 578 0.83 -0.23 -20.87
C CYS A 578 -0.20 0.51 -20.00
N LYS A 579 0.25 1.59 -19.34
CA LYS A 579 -0.64 2.57 -18.70
C LYS A 579 -0.82 3.78 -19.62
N MET A 580 -2.00 4.39 -19.70
CA MET A 580 -2.29 5.54 -20.58
C MET A 580 -2.72 6.76 -19.78
N TRP A 581 -1.88 7.77 -19.68
CA TRP A 581 -2.18 8.99 -18.91
C TRP A 581 -2.23 10.21 -19.82
N ILE A 582 -3.33 10.96 -19.72
CA ILE A 582 -3.55 12.19 -20.48
C ILE A 582 -3.03 13.37 -19.66
N ILE A 583 -2.11 14.14 -20.21
CA ILE A 583 -1.61 15.39 -19.63
C ILE A 583 -2.32 16.56 -20.30
N VAL A 584 -3.23 17.21 -19.57
CA VAL A 584 -4.02 18.35 -20.04
C VAL A 584 -3.26 19.64 -19.77
N LEU A 585 -2.91 20.35 -20.85
CA LEU A 585 -2.14 21.60 -20.83
C LEU A 585 -2.97 22.68 -21.53
N ALA A 586 -3.68 23.50 -20.76
CA ALA A 586 -4.53 24.54 -21.33
C ALA A 586 -4.45 25.90 -20.63
N GLY A 587 -4.55 26.97 -21.43
CA GLY A 587 -4.41 28.36 -20.99
C GLY A 587 -5.51 28.86 -20.05
N ASN A 588 -6.65 28.15 -19.99
CA ASN A 588 -7.76 28.44 -19.07
C ASN A 588 -7.70 27.66 -17.75
N GLU A 589 -6.60 26.97 -17.45
CA GLU A 589 -6.40 26.17 -16.23
C GLU A 589 -7.59 25.24 -15.88
N PRO A 590 -7.86 24.20 -16.69
CA PRO A 590 -9.10 23.39 -16.66
C PRO A 590 -9.17 22.38 -15.50
N ASP A 591 -8.69 22.76 -14.32
CA ASP A 591 -8.62 21.91 -13.13
C ASP A 591 -10.01 21.39 -12.71
N LYS A 592 -11.02 22.27 -12.74
CA LYS A 592 -12.41 21.90 -12.43
C LYS A 592 -12.99 20.94 -13.47
N ASP A 593 -12.68 21.16 -14.75
CA ASP A 593 -13.14 20.30 -15.83
C ASP A 593 -12.49 18.91 -15.73
N VAL A 594 -11.20 18.82 -15.40
CA VAL A 594 -10.50 17.55 -15.16
C VAL A 594 -11.06 16.84 -13.93
N ALA A 595 -11.31 17.56 -12.84
CA ALA A 595 -11.93 16.99 -11.64
C ALA A 595 -13.35 16.45 -11.91
N ALA A 596 -14.11 17.08 -12.82
CA ALA A 596 -15.43 16.59 -13.21
C ALA A 596 -15.36 15.26 -13.99
N LEU A 597 -14.26 14.99 -14.70
CA LEU A 597 -14.07 13.79 -15.54
C LEU A 597 -13.27 12.68 -14.87
N THR A 598 -12.83 12.88 -13.63
CA THR A 598 -12.03 11.91 -12.89
C THR A 598 -12.75 11.47 -11.62
N LYS A 599 -12.34 10.30 -11.10
CA LYS A 599 -12.88 9.70 -9.88
C LYS A 599 -11.77 9.13 -9.00
N GLY A 600 -12.08 9.04 -7.71
CA GLY A 600 -11.15 8.56 -6.68
C GLY A 600 -9.97 9.50 -6.43
N GLU A 601 -9.08 9.09 -5.52
CA GLU A 601 -7.89 9.87 -5.14
C GLU A 601 -6.75 9.79 -6.17
N PHE A 602 -6.89 8.95 -7.21
CA PHE A 602 -5.85 8.65 -8.20
C PHE A 602 -6.10 9.26 -9.58
N LEU A 603 -7.06 10.19 -9.71
CA LEU A 603 -7.40 10.85 -10.97
C LEU A 603 -7.75 9.86 -12.10
N SER A 604 -8.34 8.73 -11.75
CA SER A 604 -8.78 7.71 -12.70
C SER A 604 -9.89 8.28 -13.57
N ALA A 605 -9.87 7.98 -14.86
CA ALA A 605 -10.85 8.50 -15.80
C ALA A 605 -12.26 7.92 -15.51
N ASP A 606 -13.26 8.80 -15.40
CA ASP A 606 -14.65 8.41 -15.21
C ASP A 606 -15.35 8.30 -16.57
N ILE A 607 -15.43 7.07 -17.09
CA ILE A 607 -16.01 6.77 -18.40
C ILE A 607 -17.46 7.20 -18.50
N ASN A 608 -18.27 6.98 -17.45
CA ASN A 608 -19.68 7.36 -17.46
C ASN A 608 -19.83 8.87 -17.63
N ARG A 609 -19.10 9.65 -16.84
CA ARG A 609 -19.13 11.11 -16.95
C ARG A 609 -18.61 11.58 -18.30
N MET A 610 -17.55 10.97 -18.83
CA MET A 610 -17.02 11.32 -20.14
C MET A 610 -18.02 11.05 -21.29
N LEU A 611 -18.70 9.90 -21.29
CA LEU A 611 -19.69 9.55 -22.31
C LEU A 611 -20.92 10.48 -22.30
N ILE A 612 -21.25 11.08 -21.15
CA ILE A 612 -22.34 12.06 -20.99
C ILE A 612 -21.87 13.47 -21.36
N SER A 613 -20.60 13.79 -21.14
CA SER A 613 -20.05 15.15 -21.30
C SER A 613 -19.91 15.63 -22.75
N THR A 614 -20.14 14.77 -23.74
CA THR A 614 -19.93 15.11 -25.16
C THR A 614 -20.91 14.37 -26.09
N ASN A 615 -21.30 15.05 -27.16
CA ASN A 615 -22.14 14.54 -28.25
C ASN A 615 -21.34 14.37 -29.55
N ALA A 616 -20.02 14.23 -29.47
CA ALA A 616 -19.20 14.00 -30.65
C ALA A 616 -19.55 12.66 -31.31
N ASN A 617 -19.58 12.60 -32.65
CA ASN A 617 -19.95 11.38 -33.41
C ASN A 617 -19.14 10.14 -32.99
N ILE A 618 -17.83 10.30 -32.74
CA ILE A 618 -16.98 9.19 -32.27
C ILE A 618 -17.44 8.63 -30.91
N VAL A 619 -18.04 9.47 -30.06
CA VAL A 619 -18.56 9.07 -28.77
C VAL A 619 -19.90 8.36 -28.90
N GLU A 620 -20.72 8.69 -29.90
CA GLU A 620 -21.94 7.93 -30.21
C GLU A 620 -21.63 6.49 -30.63
N ASP A 621 -20.57 6.28 -31.41
CA ASP A 621 -20.11 4.93 -31.75
C ASP A 621 -19.54 4.19 -30.53
N LEU A 622 -18.80 4.90 -29.67
CA LEU A 622 -18.27 4.33 -28.42
C LEU A 622 -19.36 3.96 -27.41
N LYS A 623 -20.52 4.64 -27.44
CA LYS A 623 -21.69 4.28 -26.63
C LYS A 623 -22.25 2.89 -26.99
N ARG A 624 -21.87 2.31 -28.13
CA ARG A 624 -22.21 0.91 -28.48
C ARG A 624 -21.29 -0.12 -27.84
N TYR A 625 -20.17 0.33 -27.25
CA TYR A 625 -19.12 -0.52 -26.67
C TYR A 625 -18.74 -0.05 -25.25
N GLN A 626 -19.71 0.43 -24.46
CA GLN A 626 -19.44 1.03 -23.14
C GLN A 626 -18.73 0.05 -22.20
N ASP A 627 -19.14 -1.21 -22.22
CA ASP A 627 -18.53 -2.31 -21.48
C ASP A 627 -17.05 -2.48 -21.84
N LYS A 628 -16.72 -2.50 -23.14
CA LYS A 628 -15.34 -2.60 -23.62
C LYS A 628 -14.53 -1.36 -23.26
N ILE A 629 -15.11 -0.17 -23.36
CA ILE A 629 -14.40 1.09 -23.03
C ILE A 629 -14.13 1.22 -21.53
N GLY A 630 -15.09 0.81 -20.69
CA GLY A 630 -14.88 0.71 -19.24
C GLY A 630 -13.76 -0.24 -18.87
N ILE A 631 -13.76 -1.42 -19.48
CA ILE A 631 -12.66 -2.40 -19.39
C ILE A 631 -11.32 -1.77 -19.81
N LEU A 632 -11.27 -1.07 -20.95
CA LEU A 632 -10.03 -0.47 -21.46
C LEU A 632 -9.50 0.62 -20.54
N SER A 633 -10.38 1.47 -20.02
CA SER A 633 -10.01 2.52 -19.08
C SER A 633 -9.33 1.93 -17.84
N ASN A 634 -9.91 0.87 -17.29
CA ASN A 634 -9.35 0.17 -16.13
C ASN A 634 -8.07 -0.61 -16.50
N TYR A 635 -8.05 -1.28 -17.65
CA TYR A 635 -6.91 -2.02 -18.18
C TYR A 635 -5.68 -1.15 -18.37
N PHE A 636 -5.86 0.01 -19.02
CA PHE A 636 -4.79 0.96 -19.27
C PHE A 636 -4.51 1.89 -18.07
N ASP A 637 -5.13 1.70 -16.90
CA ASP A 637 -5.01 2.64 -15.77
C ASP A 637 -5.15 4.09 -16.27
N CYS A 638 -6.25 4.35 -16.98
CA CYS A 638 -6.45 5.60 -17.70
C CYS A 638 -6.63 6.75 -16.73
N ARG A 639 -5.75 7.74 -16.80
CA ARG A 639 -5.78 8.93 -15.91
C ARG A 639 -5.82 10.21 -16.70
N ILE A 640 -6.46 11.24 -16.14
CA ILE A 640 -6.50 12.58 -16.72
C ILE A 640 -5.88 13.54 -15.71
N ILE A 641 -4.77 14.15 -16.09
CA ILE A 641 -3.93 14.92 -15.18
C ILE A 641 -3.78 16.34 -15.74
N TYR A 642 -4.21 17.33 -14.97
CA TYR A 642 -3.98 18.73 -15.29
C TYR A 642 -2.53 19.13 -14.93
N MET A 643 -1.83 19.77 -15.87
CA MET A 643 -0.51 20.36 -15.63
C MET A 643 -0.59 21.89 -15.56
N PRO A 644 -0.23 22.52 -14.42
CA PRO A 644 -0.28 23.97 -14.28
C PRO A 644 0.56 24.74 -15.31
N ILE A 645 0.04 25.89 -15.76
CA ILE A 645 0.71 26.78 -16.73
C ILE A 645 2.12 27.15 -16.26
N VAL A 646 2.25 27.59 -15.01
CA VAL A 646 3.55 28.03 -14.47
C VAL A 646 4.53 26.86 -14.37
N THR A 647 4.07 25.67 -13.99
CA THR A 647 4.91 24.46 -13.99
C THR A 647 5.39 24.13 -15.40
N THR A 648 4.49 24.18 -16.37
CA THR A 648 4.82 23.95 -17.79
C THR A 648 5.88 24.91 -18.30
N LEU A 649 5.72 26.21 -18.05
CA LEU A 649 6.67 27.23 -18.48
C LEU A 649 8.06 27.03 -17.86
N SER A 650 8.13 26.74 -16.55
CA SER A 650 9.42 26.50 -15.87
C SER A 650 10.09 25.22 -16.37
N VAL A 651 9.33 24.14 -16.58
CA VAL A 651 9.85 22.90 -17.18
C VAL A 651 10.42 23.15 -18.57
N ILE A 652 9.69 23.86 -19.44
CA ILE A 652 10.17 24.15 -20.79
C ILE A 652 11.43 25.01 -20.76
N ARG A 653 11.51 26.04 -19.91
CA ARG A 653 12.69 26.93 -19.83
C ARG A 653 13.92 26.23 -19.29
N ASP A 654 13.78 25.45 -18.22
CA ASP A 654 14.94 24.84 -17.55
C ASP A 654 15.57 23.71 -18.37
N PHE A 655 14.75 23.01 -19.17
CA PHE A 655 15.12 21.79 -19.90
C PHE A 655 15.13 21.93 -21.43
N ALA A 656 14.91 23.13 -21.96
CA ALA A 656 15.08 23.40 -23.39
C ALA A 656 16.50 23.04 -23.83
N ASP A 657 16.61 22.41 -25.00
CA ASP A 657 17.88 22.30 -25.73
C ASP A 657 18.06 23.48 -26.68
N ASP A 658 19.27 23.64 -27.22
CA ASP A 658 19.66 24.77 -28.08
C ASP A 658 18.64 25.04 -29.20
N LYS A 659 18.05 23.98 -29.76
CA LYS A 659 17.03 24.07 -30.81
C LYS A 659 15.72 24.65 -30.29
N LEU A 660 15.26 24.20 -29.13
CA LEU A 660 14.06 24.77 -28.51
C LEU A 660 14.31 26.21 -28.04
N GLU A 661 15.48 26.51 -27.49
CA GLU A 661 15.87 27.88 -27.10
C GLU A 661 15.80 28.86 -28.29
N GLU A 662 16.28 28.44 -29.47
CA GLU A 662 16.16 29.26 -30.70
C GLU A 662 14.69 29.52 -31.08
N ILE A 663 13.84 28.50 -30.97
CA ILE A 663 12.39 28.63 -31.24
C ILE A 663 11.75 29.58 -30.23
N LEU A 664 12.06 29.44 -28.93
CA LEU A 664 11.54 30.32 -27.88
C LEU A 664 11.93 31.79 -28.15
N ARG A 665 13.17 32.06 -28.56
CA ARG A 665 13.63 33.41 -28.95
C ARG A 665 12.86 33.97 -30.15
N LYS A 666 12.60 33.15 -31.17
CA LYS A 666 11.78 33.56 -32.34
C LYS A 666 10.37 33.98 -31.94
N TYR A 667 9.80 33.34 -30.93
CA TYR A 667 8.49 33.68 -30.36
C TYR A 667 8.56 34.79 -29.28
N LYS A 668 9.72 35.46 -29.12
CA LYS A 668 9.97 36.51 -28.11
C LYS A 668 9.69 36.03 -26.68
N MET A 669 9.94 34.76 -26.40
CA MET A 669 9.82 34.18 -25.07
C MET A 669 11.16 34.23 -24.34
N SER A 670 11.10 34.30 -23.01
CA SER A 670 12.31 34.17 -22.19
C SER A 670 12.84 32.74 -22.23
N ASP A 671 14.13 32.62 -22.55
CA ASP A 671 14.95 31.41 -22.53
C ASP A 671 15.81 31.31 -21.24
N LYS A 672 15.68 32.27 -20.32
CA LYS A 672 16.41 32.23 -19.05
C LYS A 672 15.84 31.14 -18.15
N LYS A 673 16.71 30.23 -17.72
CA LYS A 673 16.41 29.21 -16.72
C LYS A 673 16.06 29.87 -15.38
N ASP A 674 14.96 29.42 -14.79
CA ASP A 674 14.52 29.89 -13.46
C ASP A 674 14.87 28.90 -12.35
N GLY A 675 15.29 27.67 -12.72
CA GLY A 675 15.76 26.62 -11.82
C GLY A 675 14.65 25.97 -10.98
N SER A 676 13.39 26.35 -11.20
CA SER A 676 12.24 25.87 -10.43
C SER A 676 11.48 24.73 -11.11
N GLY A 677 11.87 24.33 -12.33
CA GLY A 677 11.21 23.29 -13.12
C GLY A 677 11.10 21.95 -12.39
N VAL A 678 12.20 21.46 -11.79
CA VAL A 678 12.21 20.20 -11.01
C VAL A 678 11.32 20.30 -9.78
N GLU A 679 11.46 21.36 -8.98
CA GLU A 679 10.66 21.55 -7.77
C GLU A 679 9.17 21.60 -8.10
N ARG A 680 8.78 22.35 -9.13
CA ARG A 680 7.38 22.48 -9.55
C ARG A 680 6.82 21.18 -10.11
N LEU A 681 7.63 20.42 -10.85
CA LEU A 681 7.25 19.12 -11.37
C LEU A 681 7.05 18.11 -10.24
N LEU A 682 7.95 18.05 -9.25
CA LEU A 682 7.81 17.19 -8.06
C LEU A 682 6.56 17.51 -7.23
N ASN A 683 6.09 18.76 -7.25
CA ASN A 683 4.87 19.20 -6.56
C ASN A 683 3.59 19.09 -7.42
N SER A 684 3.68 18.55 -8.64
CA SER A 684 2.54 18.40 -9.56
C SER A 684 1.72 17.13 -9.29
N GLU A 685 0.48 17.09 -9.76
CA GLU A 685 -0.34 15.87 -9.70
C GLU A 685 0.30 14.70 -10.48
N LEU A 686 1.00 14.98 -11.59
CA LEU A 686 1.73 13.96 -12.34
C LEU A 686 2.77 13.25 -11.45
N ALA A 687 3.59 14.01 -10.71
CA ALA A 687 4.59 13.43 -9.82
C ALA A 687 3.98 12.61 -8.68
N LYS A 688 2.86 13.06 -8.11
CA LYS A 688 2.13 12.28 -7.10
C LYS A 688 1.62 10.96 -7.65
N MET A 689 1.05 10.97 -8.86
CA MET A 689 0.56 9.76 -9.51
C MET A 689 1.68 8.77 -9.80
N ILE A 690 2.84 9.26 -10.25
CA ILE A 690 4.04 8.43 -10.47
C ILE A 690 4.56 7.85 -9.14
N ASN A 691 4.55 8.63 -8.06
CA ASN A 691 5.09 8.21 -6.76
C ASN A 691 4.07 7.48 -5.87
N SER A 692 2.81 7.38 -6.28
CA SER A 692 1.69 6.88 -5.46
C SER A 692 1.54 7.61 -4.11
N ASP A 693 1.84 8.91 -4.06
CA ASP A 693 1.77 9.73 -2.84
C ASP A 693 0.47 10.55 -2.80
N TYR A 694 -0.50 10.06 -2.03
CA TYR A 694 -1.89 10.53 -2.00
C TYR A 694 -2.17 11.62 -0.94
N LYS A 695 -1.23 11.88 -0.01
CA LYS A 695 -1.44 12.84 1.10
C LYS A 695 -0.85 14.23 0.83
N ALA A 696 -0.05 14.39 -0.22
CA ALA A 696 0.54 15.66 -0.56
C ALA A 696 -0.45 16.57 -1.31
N GLN A 697 -0.65 17.82 -0.86
CA GLN A 697 -1.39 18.82 -1.64
C GLN A 697 -0.51 19.37 -2.76
N ALA A 698 -1.01 19.38 -4.01
CA ALA A 698 -0.28 19.99 -5.11
C ALA A 698 -0.31 21.51 -4.94
N LYS A 699 0.85 22.14 -5.08
CA LYS A 699 0.97 23.60 -4.93
C LYS A 699 0.76 24.27 -6.27
N LYS A 700 -0.36 24.99 -6.42
CA LYS A 700 -0.61 25.84 -7.59
C LYS A 700 0.20 27.13 -7.47
N GLY A 701 1.03 27.42 -8.48
CA GLY A 701 1.65 28.74 -8.62
C GLY A 701 0.60 29.80 -8.97
N LYS A 702 0.88 31.08 -8.67
CA LYS A 702 0.03 32.17 -9.16
C LYS A 702 0.27 32.37 -10.65
N THR A 703 -0.76 32.17 -11.47
CA THR A 703 -0.74 32.47 -12.91
C THR A 703 -1.11 33.93 -13.14
N GLY A 704 -0.22 34.68 -13.80
CA GLY A 704 -0.48 36.08 -14.21
C GLY A 704 -0.71 36.20 -15.72
N PRO A 705 -1.18 37.36 -16.21
CA PRO A 705 -1.44 37.60 -17.65
C PRO A 705 -0.24 37.28 -18.55
N ASN A 706 0.98 37.62 -18.11
CA ASN A 706 2.22 37.32 -18.85
C ASN A 706 2.51 35.81 -18.95
N SER A 707 2.08 35.03 -17.96
CA SER A 707 2.23 33.56 -17.99
C SER A 707 1.23 32.94 -18.98
N ILE A 708 0.02 33.49 -19.06
CA ILE A 708 -0.99 33.05 -20.02
C ILE A 708 -0.52 33.34 -21.46
N ASP A 709 -0.08 34.56 -21.75
CA ASP A 709 0.48 34.93 -23.08
C ASP A 709 1.69 34.05 -23.45
N ALA A 710 2.61 33.82 -22.52
CA ALA A 710 3.75 32.93 -22.75
C ALA A 710 3.32 31.48 -23.02
N PHE A 711 2.27 31.00 -22.34
CA PHE A 711 1.74 29.66 -22.55
C PHE A 711 1.00 29.54 -23.90
N GLU A 712 0.22 30.55 -24.30
CA GLU A 712 -0.42 30.56 -25.62
C GLU A 712 0.61 30.45 -26.75
N LYS A 713 1.76 31.11 -26.61
CA LYS A 713 2.89 30.95 -27.54
C LYS A 713 3.44 29.51 -27.56
N LEU A 714 3.53 28.83 -26.41
CA LEU A 714 3.88 27.40 -26.38
C LEU A 714 2.85 26.54 -27.12
N THR A 715 1.55 26.85 -27.00
CA THR A 715 0.52 26.10 -27.73
C THR A 715 0.60 26.33 -29.24
N ASP A 716 1.00 27.53 -29.68
CA ASP A 716 1.29 27.82 -31.09
C ASP A 716 2.51 27.03 -31.60
N ILE A 717 3.52 26.83 -30.75
CA ILE A 717 4.66 25.95 -31.06
C ILE A 717 4.19 24.50 -31.14
N ALA A 718 3.43 24.03 -30.14
CA ALA A 718 2.92 22.65 -30.07
C ALA A 718 2.07 22.28 -31.30
N SER A 719 1.23 23.20 -31.79
CA SER A 719 0.41 22.97 -32.99
C SER A 719 1.22 22.68 -34.27
N LYS A 720 2.48 23.12 -34.32
CA LYS A 720 3.41 22.89 -35.43
C LYS A 720 4.34 21.71 -35.17
N ASN A 721 4.82 21.58 -33.94
CA ASN A 721 5.75 20.54 -33.50
C ASN A 721 5.70 20.39 -31.98
N ASP A 722 4.76 19.58 -31.50
CA ASP A 722 4.61 19.20 -30.10
C ASP A 722 5.73 18.27 -29.60
N LYS A 723 6.32 17.46 -30.49
CA LYS A 723 7.38 16.50 -30.16
C LYS A 723 8.55 17.12 -29.39
N ILE A 724 9.00 18.32 -29.78
CA ILE A 724 10.13 18.98 -29.10
C ILE A 724 9.76 19.41 -27.66
N LEU A 725 8.52 19.83 -27.44
CA LEU A 725 8.01 20.20 -26.11
C LEU A 725 7.80 18.96 -25.24
N ASN A 726 7.18 17.91 -25.80
CA ASN A 726 6.95 16.65 -25.11
C ASN A 726 8.29 16.00 -24.71
N LYS A 727 9.29 15.96 -25.62
CA LYS A 727 10.64 15.48 -25.29
C LYS A 727 11.29 16.26 -24.13
N THR A 728 11.01 17.56 -24.04
CA THR A 728 11.50 18.41 -22.94
C THR A 728 10.89 18.01 -21.60
N PHE A 729 9.59 17.67 -21.57
CA PHE A 729 8.96 17.06 -20.40
C PHE A 729 9.60 15.72 -20.02
N GLY A 730 9.92 14.85 -21.00
CA GLY A 730 10.63 13.60 -20.75
C GLY A 730 11.98 13.81 -20.03
N LYS A 731 12.79 14.78 -20.49
CA LYS A 731 14.06 15.14 -19.83
C LYS A 731 13.85 15.64 -18.40
N ALA A 732 12.86 16.52 -18.19
CA ALA A 732 12.54 17.06 -16.88
C ALA A 732 12.08 15.98 -15.88
N LEU A 733 11.33 14.99 -16.36
CA LEU A 733 10.88 13.86 -15.55
C LEU A 733 12.05 12.95 -15.12
N ILE A 734 13.06 12.75 -15.97
CA ILE A 734 14.30 12.04 -15.61
C ILE A 734 15.06 12.82 -14.52
N GLU A 735 15.27 14.12 -14.73
CA GLU A 735 16.00 14.96 -13.77
C GLU A 735 15.29 15.01 -12.41
N ALA A 736 13.96 15.08 -12.42
CA ALA A 736 13.15 15.01 -11.22
C ALA A 736 13.12 13.62 -10.55
N SER A 737 13.82 12.62 -11.11
CA SER A 737 13.81 11.24 -10.62
C SER A 737 12.42 10.59 -10.60
N LEU A 738 11.51 11.03 -11.46
CA LEU A 738 10.16 10.48 -11.56
C LEU A 738 10.12 9.30 -12.53
N ILE A 739 10.95 9.32 -13.58
CA ILE A 739 11.06 8.23 -14.56
C ILE A 739 12.52 7.85 -14.75
N ASP A 740 12.77 6.60 -15.14
CA ASP A 740 14.13 6.09 -15.38
C ASP A 740 14.60 6.42 -16.81
N GLU A 741 13.73 6.24 -17.80
CA GLU A 741 13.99 6.56 -19.20
C GLU A 741 12.69 6.89 -19.95
N PHE A 742 12.82 7.49 -21.13
CA PHE A 742 11.68 7.69 -22.02
C PHE A 742 12.04 7.53 -23.50
N ALA A 743 11.05 7.11 -24.30
CA ALA A 743 11.08 7.15 -25.75
C ALA A 743 9.99 8.08 -26.28
N SER A 744 10.32 8.93 -27.25
CA SER A 744 9.32 9.72 -27.97
C SER A 744 8.71 8.92 -29.11
N GLU A 745 7.41 9.06 -29.37
CA GLU A 745 6.72 8.38 -30.47
C GLU A 745 6.81 6.84 -30.42
N GLY A 746 6.35 6.25 -29.32
CA GLY A 746 6.24 4.79 -29.20
C GLY A 746 5.12 4.22 -30.09
N ASN A 747 5.38 3.13 -30.80
CA ASN A 747 4.35 2.44 -31.59
C ASN A 747 3.32 1.73 -30.69
N PHE A 748 2.10 1.56 -31.20
CA PHE A 748 1.00 0.81 -30.58
C PHE A 748 0.90 -0.65 -31.07
N GLY A 749 2.03 -1.31 -31.33
CA GLY A 749 2.01 -2.62 -32.00
C GLY A 749 1.68 -2.56 -33.51
N ALA A 750 1.53 -3.73 -34.12
CA ALA A 750 1.58 -3.91 -35.58
C ALA A 750 0.34 -3.35 -36.31
N GLY A 751 0.48 -2.18 -36.96
CA GLY A 751 -0.41 -1.77 -38.06
C GLY A 751 -1.14 -0.42 -37.92
N LEU A 752 -1.00 0.31 -36.81
CA LEU A 752 -1.58 1.66 -36.68
C LEU A 752 -0.56 2.76 -36.99
N THR A 753 -1.01 3.84 -37.65
CA THR A 753 -0.19 5.02 -37.97
C THR A 753 0.05 5.95 -36.78
N ARG A 754 -0.73 5.82 -35.71
CA ARG A 754 -0.64 6.69 -34.52
C ARG A 754 0.41 6.15 -33.55
N ARG A 755 1.05 7.06 -32.82
CA ARG A 755 2.11 6.77 -31.84
C ARG A 755 1.80 7.50 -30.53
N THR A 756 2.26 6.94 -29.40
CA THR A 756 2.23 7.61 -28.10
C THR A 756 3.22 8.77 -28.10
N ASP A 757 2.84 9.91 -27.53
CA ASP A 757 3.74 11.07 -27.46
C ASP A 757 5.02 10.76 -26.68
N LEU A 758 4.90 10.23 -25.45
CA LEU A 758 6.02 9.70 -24.67
C LEU A 758 5.69 8.34 -24.05
N VAL A 759 6.63 7.41 -24.18
CA VAL A 759 6.66 6.16 -23.41
C VAL A 759 7.70 6.31 -22.32
N CYS A 760 7.26 6.34 -21.06
CA CYS A 760 8.09 6.55 -19.89
C CYS A 760 8.21 5.25 -19.09
N LYS A 761 9.44 4.80 -18.83
CA LYS A 761 9.65 3.70 -17.88
C LYS A 761 9.73 4.26 -16.48
N THR A 762 8.85 3.77 -15.62
CA THR A 762 8.78 4.21 -14.23
C THR A 762 9.05 3.08 -13.27
N ILE A 763 8.97 3.41 -12.00
CA ILE A 763 8.97 2.49 -10.89
C ILE A 763 7.62 1.74 -10.73
N LEU A 764 6.56 2.03 -11.52
CA LEU A 764 5.22 1.40 -11.39
C LEU A 764 4.60 0.80 -12.67
N GLY A 765 5.15 1.13 -13.83
CA GLY A 765 4.92 0.42 -15.10
C GLY A 765 5.65 1.14 -16.24
N GLU A 766 5.49 0.64 -17.46
CA GLU A 766 5.53 1.53 -18.62
C GLU A 766 4.30 2.45 -18.56
N ILE A 767 4.53 3.77 -18.62
CA ILE A 767 3.49 4.79 -18.66
C ILE A 767 3.57 5.51 -19.99
N ARG A 768 2.46 5.52 -20.72
CA ARG A 768 2.27 6.24 -21.97
C ARG A 768 1.61 7.57 -21.68
N LEU A 769 2.36 8.65 -21.85
CA LEU A 769 1.87 10.01 -21.65
C LEU A 769 1.39 10.57 -22.99
N GLU A 770 0.16 11.09 -23.00
CA GLU A 770 -0.47 11.75 -24.15
C GLU A 770 -0.70 13.22 -23.81
N PHE A 771 -0.13 14.14 -24.57
CA PHE A 771 -0.14 15.57 -24.26
C PHE A 771 -1.24 16.30 -25.03
N MET A 772 -2.17 16.91 -24.31
CA MET A 772 -3.26 17.72 -24.87
C MET A 772 -2.94 19.21 -24.71
N TRP A 773 -2.21 19.78 -25.67
CA TRP A 773 -1.90 21.21 -25.74
C TRP A 773 -3.07 22.02 -26.32
N ARG A 774 -3.62 22.98 -25.57
CA ARG A 774 -4.74 23.84 -26.02
C ARG A 774 -4.60 25.29 -25.52
N LYS A 775 -5.05 26.27 -26.31
CA LYS A 775 -5.23 27.65 -25.81
C LYS A 775 -6.34 27.71 -24.76
N LYS A 776 -7.46 27.07 -25.07
CA LYS A 776 -8.61 26.88 -24.19
C LYS A 776 -9.18 25.48 -24.41
N THR A 777 -9.69 24.86 -23.35
CA THR A 777 -10.41 23.58 -23.44
C THR A 777 -11.62 23.60 -22.54
N SER A 778 -12.56 22.71 -22.83
CA SER A 778 -13.74 22.41 -22.03
C SER A 778 -13.75 20.95 -21.55
N GLN A 779 -14.63 20.63 -20.60
CA GLN A 779 -14.93 19.26 -20.20
C GLN A 779 -15.24 18.35 -21.40
N ALA A 780 -16.06 18.81 -22.35
CA ALA A 780 -16.43 18.03 -23.53
C ALA A 780 -15.23 17.70 -24.44
N GLU A 781 -14.30 18.65 -24.61
CA GLU A 781 -13.11 18.47 -25.44
C GLU A 781 -12.09 17.52 -24.79
N ILE A 782 -11.91 17.59 -23.47
CA ILE A 782 -11.04 16.68 -22.72
C ILE A 782 -11.59 15.25 -22.79
N ALA A 783 -12.90 15.09 -22.58
CA ALA A 783 -13.57 13.79 -22.69
C ALA A 783 -13.41 13.21 -24.10
N ASN A 784 -13.65 14.01 -25.14
CA ASN A 784 -13.49 13.58 -26.53
C ASN A 784 -12.05 13.15 -26.86
N TYR A 785 -11.05 13.92 -26.42
CA TYR A 785 -9.64 13.57 -26.62
C TYR A 785 -9.29 12.24 -25.94
N THR A 786 -9.67 12.09 -24.67
CA THR A 786 -9.38 10.90 -23.86
C THR A 786 -10.05 9.64 -24.43
N LEU A 787 -11.35 9.72 -24.74
CA LEU A 787 -12.11 8.62 -25.35
C LEU A 787 -11.56 8.24 -26.73
N THR A 788 -11.13 9.22 -27.53
CA THR A 788 -10.47 8.96 -28.82
C THR A 788 -9.16 8.20 -28.63
N LYS A 789 -8.35 8.54 -27.61
CA LYS A 789 -7.10 7.81 -27.30
C LYS A 789 -7.42 6.38 -26.84
N LEU A 790 -8.36 6.19 -25.91
CA LEU A 790 -8.82 4.86 -25.49
C LEU A 790 -9.31 4.01 -26.67
N TYR A 791 -10.08 4.59 -27.59
CA TYR A 791 -10.52 3.90 -28.80
C TYR A 791 -9.33 3.42 -29.64
N ASN A 792 -8.35 4.29 -29.92
CA ASN A 792 -7.18 3.92 -30.71
C ASN A 792 -6.33 2.84 -30.02
N TYR A 793 -6.14 2.95 -28.71
CA TYR A 793 -5.44 1.93 -27.93
C TYR A 793 -6.22 0.61 -27.91
N GLY A 794 -7.56 0.66 -27.85
CA GLY A 794 -8.41 -0.52 -27.96
C GLY A 794 -8.32 -1.22 -29.31
N LYS A 795 -8.20 -0.46 -30.40
CA LYS A 795 -7.92 -1.00 -31.74
C LYS A 795 -6.56 -1.64 -31.85
N ALA A 796 -5.54 -0.98 -31.29
CA ALA A 796 -4.16 -1.45 -31.30
C ALA A 796 -4.01 -2.86 -30.73
N ILE A 797 -4.69 -3.13 -29.61
CA ILE A 797 -4.63 -4.43 -28.94
C ILE A 797 -5.65 -5.45 -29.50
N GLY A 798 -6.46 -5.04 -30.49
CA GLY A 798 -7.47 -5.87 -31.15
C GLY A 798 -8.73 -6.12 -30.32
N LEU A 799 -9.08 -5.23 -29.39
CA LEU A 799 -10.33 -5.31 -28.63
C LEU A 799 -11.50 -4.60 -29.34
N LEU A 800 -11.19 -3.54 -30.08
CA LEU A 800 -12.15 -2.75 -30.86
C LEU A 800 -11.86 -2.92 -32.35
N GLU A 801 -12.94 -2.96 -33.14
CA GLU A 801 -12.92 -3.11 -34.61
C GLU A 801 -12.70 -1.80 -35.34
#